data_AF-A0A9X7UFT2-F1
#
_entry.id   AF-A0A9X7UFT2-F1
#
_cell.length_a   1.000
_cell.length_b   1.000
_cell.length_c   1.000
_cell.angle_alpha   90.00
_cell.angle_beta   90.00
_cell.angle_gamma   90.00
#
_symmetry.space_group_name_H-M   'P 1'
#
loop_
_entity.id
_entity.type
_entity.pdbx_description
1 polymer ?
#
loop_
_entity_poly.entity_id
_entity_poly.type
_entity_poly.pdbx_seq_one_letter_code
_entity_poly.pdbx_strand_id
1 'polypeptide(L)'
;MTQTVKLAKLKRSDKNVRTTPPKNIEAMAASIRARGIMQNLLVTAARPKGMFEIIAGDRRYLGAMMLAEAGEIDAAQYDVPVKVISGDEADLREVSLTENFQREAMTPAEECVAFQHFLKADGDIEAVARRFGQTRRFIEGRLRLANLAPPIFEALSEGRISLDLAKAYGSTEDVAKQERVFQQYGHSSYVNADSIRRAIANDSMKATDPVAVLVGADAYVAAGGRIERELFSEDGDRWTDPELAQTLAAAIMEAEAKRLGENLGVAWVRPVATTSLYGITSDLHRVVLPPAPMTQEEAERSDAIVERCEVLEEEMSDESLEPDAYGKLEEEYDALREEYEALNSKAPELTDEIKGQVGVFLTLGRDGKMVLDTTYYSEAPVRLPGDDRPVPSSPSSRETAPLPPEAVAPGGKALSARLHDELAVQRRDILAASILGDPALALDYMLFALADPTHFTRYGTTLRANHPQDPQMPKDQPATQAQQAIADAREGLDTSWTQASDPVTRFEGFRALDDDAKAAWLAIVVASSLEAKDDYNSVKTNPLHARLASILEIEPAKWWRPTSANFFDRVSKGTLLALLTQVGGAPLAARYMGSKKGEISSSCEKLFAGEAITEAETKDAALAWVPDAMRYDIASALVDESDFDEGDLDDEAFDEGEGIETEDADDAESDHVDTQDAVLPDDGTASDETDPTLIAAE
;
A
#
# COMPACT_ATOMS: atom_id res chain seq x y z
N MET A 1 -36.34 -32.03 -32.16
CA MET A 1 -36.59 -31.25 -33.41
C MET A 1 -36.61 -29.76 -33.09
N THR A 2 -36.47 -28.88 -34.08
CA THR A 2 -36.67 -27.43 -33.90
C THR A 2 -38.14 -27.07 -34.10
N GLN A 3 -38.71 -26.26 -33.21
CA GLN A 3 -40.11 -25.82 -33.26
C GLN A 3 -40.27 -24.48 -32.51
N THR A 4 -41.43 -23.82 -32.61
CA THR A 4 -41.80 -22.71 -31.73
C THR A 4 -42.68 -23.19 -30.57
N VAL A 5 -42.55 -22.54 -29.41
CA VAL A 5 -43.34 -22.77 -28.20
C VAL A 5 -43.66 -21.41 -27.57
N LYS A 6 -44.90 -21.20 -27.11
CA LYS A 6 -45.28 -19.96 -26.42
C LYS A 6 -44.48 -19.77 -25.13
N LEU A 7 -44.04 -18.54 -24.83
CA LEU A 7 -43.22 -18.23 -23.65
C LEU A 7 -43.86 -18.77 -22.35
N ALA A 8 -45.17 -18.59 -22.17
CA ALA A 8 -45.95 -19.10 -21.04
C ALA A 8 -46.09 -20.63 -20.95
N LYS A 9 -45.44 -21.40 -21.84
CA LYS A 9 -45.34 -22.87 -21.79
C LYS A 9 -43.92 -23.37 -21.49
N LEU A 10 -42.99 -22.46 -21.22
CA LEU A 10 -41.64 -22.76 -20.78
C LEU A 10 -41.52 -22.59 -19.26
N LYS A 11 -40.71 -23.42 -18.62
CA LYS A 11 -40.19 -23.20 -17.27
C LYS A 11 -38.72 -23.60 -17.21
N ARG A 12 -37.96 -23.07 -16.24
CA ARG A 12 -36.59 -23.55 -15.94
C ARG A 12 -36.65 -25.00 -15.46
N SER A 13 -35.59 -25.77 -15.69
CA SER A 13 -35.42 -27.13 -15.19
C SER A 13 -34.29 -27.19 -14.18
N ASP A 14 -34.45 -27.99 -13.13
CA ASP A 14 -33.43 -28.27 -12.11
C ASP A 14 -32.25 -29.09 -12.69
N LYS A 15 -32.32 -29.42 -13.99
CA LYS A 15 -31.32 -30.15 -14.78
C LYS A 15 -30.38 -29.22 -15.56
N ASN A 16 -30.57 -27.91 -15.50
CA ASN A 16 -29.56 -26.95 -15.97
C ASN A 16 -28.37 -26.98 -15.00
N VAL A 17 -27.18 -27.28 -15.52
CA VAL A 17 -25.96 -27.46 -14.73
C VAL A 17 -25.33 -26.16 -14.26
N ARG A 18 -25.77 -25.02 -14.81
CA ARG A 18 -25.35 -23.67 -14.41
C ARG A 18 -26.23 -23.15 -13.28
N THR A 19 -25.72 -23.17 -12.07
CA THR A 19 -26.41 -22.64 -10.87
C THR A 19 -26.21 -21.13 -10.71
N THR A 20 -25.09 -20.58 -11.18
CA THR A 20 -24.77 -19.15 -11.07
C THR A 20 -25.81 -18.26 -11.79
N PRO A 21 -26.35 -17.22 -11.12
CA PRO A 21 -27.28 -16.28 -11.73
C PRO A 21 -26.73 -15.65 -13.04
N PRO A 22 -27.47 -15.74 -14.16
CA PRO A 22 -27.01 -15.18 -15.43
C PRO A 22 -26.98 -13.64 -15.39
N LYS A 23 -25.80 -13.07 -15.66
CA LYS A 23 -25.55 -11.61 -15.69
C LYS A 23 -26.01 -10.99 -17.02
N ASN A 24 -26.21 -9.67 -17.03
CA ASN A 24 -26.57 -8.85 -18.20
C ASN A 24 -27.89 -9.29 -18.88
N ILE A 25 -28.98 -9.36 -18.11
CA ILE A 25 -30.32 -9.72 -18.60
C ILE A 25 -30.94 -8.57 -19.40
N GLU A 26 -30.66 -7.33 -18.99
CA GLU A 26 -31.16 -6.08 -19.55
C GLU A 26 -30.66 -5.89 -20.98
N ALA A 27 -29.38 -6.19 -21.21
CA ALA A 27 -28.77 -6.22 -22.54
C ALA A 27 -29.33 -7.35 -23.42
N MET A 28 -29.68 -8.50 -22.83
CA MET A 28 -30.34 -9.59 -23.54
C MET A 28 -31.78 -9.22 -23.92
N ALA A 29 -32.55 -8.62 -23.00
CA ALA A 29 -33.88 -8.08 -23.26
C ALA A 29 -33.85 -7.01 -24.36
N ALA A 30 -32.89 -6.08 -24.33
CA ALA A 30 -32.71 -5.09 -25.40
C ALA A 30 -32.39 -5.74 -26.77
N SER A 31 -31.58 -6.81 -26.78
CA SER A 31 -31.31 -7.58 -28.01
C SER A 31 -32.55 -8.31 -28.53
N ILE A 32 -33.34 -8.93 -27.64
CA ILE A 32 -34.60 -9.62 -27.97
C ILE A 32 -35.66 -8.62 -28.47
N ARG A 33 -35.76 -7.43 -27.87
CA ARG A 33 -36.61 -6.32 -28.34
C ARG A 33 -36.24 -5.89 -29.76
N ALA A 34 -34.95 -5.83 -30.09
CA ALA A 34 -34.46 -5.34 -31.38
C ALA A 34 -34.43 -6.41 -32.50
N ARG A 35 -34.24 -7.70 -32.17
CA ARG A 35 -33.98 -8.77 -33.16
C ARG A 35 -34.70 -10.10 -32.89
N GLY A 36 -35.47 -10.20 -31.81
CA GLY A 36 -36.05 -11.46 -31.34
C GLY A 36 -35.00 -12.44 -30.81
N ILE A 37 -35.46 -13.64 -30.43
CA ILE A 37 -34.59 -14.72 -29.98
C ILE A 37 -33.96 -15.41 -31.19
N MET A 38 -32.80 -14.92 -31.66
CA MET A 38 -32.12 -15.46 -32.85
C MET A 38 -31.50 -16.86 -32.66
N GLN A 39 -31.36 -17.34 -31.41
CA GLN A 39 -30.73 -18.62 -31.09
C GLN A 39 -31.63 -19.48 -30.20
N ASN A 40 -32.02 -20.64 -30.72
CA ASN A 40 -32.97 -21.57 -30.10
C ASN A 40 -32.58 -21.98 -28.68
N LEU A 41 -33.53 -22.00 -27.74
CA LEU A 41 -33.33 -22.59 -26.41
C LEU A 41 -33.33 -24.13 -26.51
N LEU A 42 -32.58 -24.82 -25.64
CA LEU A 42 -32.64 -26.28 -25.53
C LEU A 42 -33.68 -26.66 -24.47
N VAL A 43 -34.62 -27.53 -24.83
CA VAL A 43 -35.73 -27.91 -23.94
C VAL A 43 -36.04 -29.40 -23.98
N THR A 44 -36.62 -29.93 -22.90
CA THR A 44 -37.27 -31.26 -22.85
C THR A 44 -38.77 -31.14 -22.60
N ALA A 45 -39.52 -32.22 -22.81
CA ALA A 45 -40.96 -32.26 -22.58
C ALA A 45 -41.28 -32.42 -21.08
N ALA A 46 -42.04 -31.47 -20.51
CA ALA A 46 -42.39 -31.45 -19.10
C ALA A 46 -43.81 -32.00 -18.82
N ARG A 47 -44.14 -32.15 -17.54
CA ARG A 47 -45.53 -32.36 -17.07
C ARG A 47 -46.09 -31.04 -16.52
N PRO A 48 -47.37 -30.70 -16.76
CA PRO A 48 -48.37 -31.42 -17.57
C PRO A 48 -48.07 -31.38 -19.08
N LYS A 49 -48.65 -32.32 -19.84
CA LYS A 49 -48.37 -32.56 -21.26
C LYS A 49 -48.62 -31.29 -22.09
N GLY A 50 -47.55 -30.75 -22.69
CA GLY A 50 -47.57 -29.51 -23.48
C GLY A 50 -46.76 -28.36 -22.87
N MET A 51 -46.26 -28.51 -21.64
CA MET A 51 -45.20 -27.69 -21.06
C MET A 51 -43.82 -28.21 -21.47
N PHE A 52 -42.81 -27.34 -21.44
CA PHE A 52 -41.42 -27.65 -21.73
C PHE A 52 -40.48 -27.12 -20.65
N GLU A 53 -39.41 -27.87 -20.41
CA GLU A 53 -38.37 -27.58 -19.42
C GLU A 53 -37.08 -27.13 -20.10
N ILE A 54 -36.59 -25.94 -19.73
CA ILE A 54 -35.37 -25.35 -20.29
C ILE A 54 -34.15 -26.04 -19.66
N ILE A 55 -33.32 -26.58 -20.53
CA ILE A 55 -32.07 -27.28 -20.21
C ILE A 55 -30.86 -26.38 -20.46
N ALA A 56 -30.95 -25.49 -21.45
CA ALA A 56 -29.95 -24.46 -21.72
C ALA A 56 -30.57 -23.24 -22.42
N GLY A 57 -30.05 -22.05 -22.11
CA GLY A 57 -30.53 -20.77 -22.64
C GLY A 57 -31.24 -19.86 -21.64
N ASP A 58 -31.11 -20.08 -20.31
CA ASP A 58 -31.77 -19.29 -19.26
C ASP A 58 -31.66 -17.77 -19.43
N ARG A 59 -30.50 -17.25 -19.84
CA ARG A 59 -30.30 -15.80 -20.11
C ARG A 59 -31.27 -15.27 -21.19
N ARG A 60 -31.57 -16.06 -22.23
CA ARG A 60 -32.52 -15.74 -23.31
C ARG A 60 -33.97 -15.86 -22.83
N TYR A 61 -34.28 -16.81 -21.96
CA TYR A 61 -35.60 -16.94 -21.33
C TYR A 61 -35.91 -15.78 -20.40
N LEU A 62 -34.98 -15.43 -19.50
CA LEU A 62 -35.16 -14.32 -18.54
C LEU A 62 -35.23 -12.96 -19.25
N GLY A 63 -34.44 -12.75 -20.31
CA GLY A 63 -34.56 -11.54 -21.15
C GLY A 63 -35.92 -11.42 -21.85
N ALA A 64 -36.57 -12.53 -22.19
CA ALA A 64 -37.93 -12.52 -22.72
C ALA A 64 -38.99 -12.32 -21.62
N MET A 65 -38.83 -12.96 -20.45
CA MET A 65 -39.70 -12.74 -19.29
C MET A 65 -39.70 -11.29 -18.82
N MET A 66 -38.53 -10.64 -18.76
CA MET A 66 -38.40 -9.21 -18.44
C MET A 66 -39.21 -8.31 -19.39
N LEU A 67 -39.23 -8.61 -20.70
CA LEU A 67 -40.07 -7.89 -21.67
C LEU A 67 -41.57 -8.17 -21.48
N ALA A 68 -41.94 -9.36 -21.01
CA ALA A 68 -43.33 -9.71 -20.73
C ALA A 68 -43.84 -9.04 -19.44
N GLU A 69 -43.00 -8.99 -18.41
CA GLU A 69 -43.26 -8.28 -17.15
C GLU A 69 -43.33 -6.76 -17.34
N ALA A 70 -42.53 -6.21 -18.27
CA ALA A 70 -42.64 -4.82 -18.73
C ALA A 70 -43.88 -4.55 -19.62
N GLY A 71 -44.66 -5.57 -19.99
CA GLY A 71 -45.84 -5.46 -20.85
C GLY A 71 -45.54 -5.22 -22.34
N GLU A 72 -44.29 -5.37 -22.77
CA GLU A 72 -43.87 -5.16 -24.17
C GLU A 72 -44.19 -6.37 -25.06
N ILE A 73 -44.29 -7.58 -24.49
CA ILE A 73 -44.71 -8.80 -25.20
C ILE A 73 -45.73 -9.59 -24.37
N ASP A 74 -46.74 -10.17 -25.04
CA ASP A 74 -47.68 -11.09 -24.40
C ASP A 74 -47.07 -12.50 -24.32
N ALA A 75 -46.75 -12.97 -23.11
CA ALA A 75 -46.16 -14.31 -22.89
C ALA A 75 -47.06 -15.47 -23.37
N ALA A 76 -48.38 -15.29 -23.46
CA ALA A 76 -49.28 -16.30 -24.01
C ALA A 76 -49.22 -16.39 -25.55
N GLN A 77 -48.80 -15.31 -26.22
CA GLN A 77 -48.78 -15.21 -27.68
C GLN A 77 -47.37 -15.17 -28.30
N TYR A 78 -46.34 -14.79 -27.54
CA TYR A 78 -44.96 -14.71 -28.03
C TYR A 78 -44.37 -16.10 -28.30
N ASP A 79 -43.96 -16.36 -29.55
CA ASP A 79 -43.36 -17.62 -29.97
C ASP A 79 -41.84 -17.63 -29.75
N VAL A 80 -41.38 -18.48 -28.82
CA VAL A 80 -39.97 -18.75 -28.56
C VAL A 80 -39.49 -19.91 -29.44
N PRO A 81 -38.41 -19.77 -30.21
CA PRO A 81 -37.83 -20.88 -30.95
C PRO A 81 -37.04 -21.81 -30.01
N VAL A 82 -37.34 -23.10 -30.05
CA VAL A 82 -36.74 -24.12 -29.20
C VAL A 82 -36.29 -25.34 -30.00
N LYS A 83 -35.23 -26.01 -29.53
CA LYS A 83 -34.85 -27.35 -29.98
C LYS A 83 -35.23 -28.34 -28.88
N VAL A 84 -36.27 -29.13 -29.13
CA VAL A 84 -36.69 -30.22 -28.24
C VAL A 84 -35.68 -31.36 -28.33
N ILE A 85 -35.14 -31.74 -27.17
CA ILE A 85 -34.25 -32.87 -26.92
C ILE A 85 -35.06 -33.96 -26.21
N SER A 86 -34.74 -35.22 -26.51
CA SER A 86 -35.35 -36.41 -25.91
C SER A 86 -34.25 -37.39 -25.54
N GLY A 87 -34.23 -37.79 -24.28
CA GLY A 87 -33.26 -38.69 -23.66
C GLY A 87 -33.67 -38.95 -22.21
N ASP A 88 -32.85 -39.70 -21.47
CA ASP A 88 -33.01 -39.88 -20.02
C ASP A 88 -32.48 -38.67 -19.21
N GLU A 89 -32.34 -38.80 -17.90
CA GLU A 89 -31.85 -37.69 -17.07
C GLU A 89 -30.34 -37.44 -17.20
N ALA A 90 -29.53 -38.44 -17.54
CA ALA A 90 -28.11 -38.27 -17.83
C ALA A 90 -27.93 -37.60 -19.21
N ASP A 91 -28.61 -38.10 -20.25
CA ASP A 91 -28.60 -37.51 -21.60
C ASP A 91 -28.89 -36.00 -21.58
N LEU A 92 -29.92 -35.61 -20.82
CA LEU A 92 -30.39 -34.21 -20.78
C LEU A 92 -29.44 -33.30 -19.98
N ARG A 93 -28.75 -33.83 -18.96
CA ARG A 93 -27.66 -33.12 -18.25
C ARG A 93 -26.40 -33.01 -19.12
N GLU A 94 -26.04 -34.04 -19.86
CA GLU A 94 -24.92 -34.04 -20.83
C GLU A 94 -25.12 -32.97 -21.91
N VAL A 95 -26.33 -32.88 -22.47
CA VAL A 95 -26.67 -31.85 -23.47
C VAL A 95 -26.69 -30.44 -22.87
N SER A 96 -27.04 -30.27 -21.59
CA SER A 96 -26.88 -28.99 -20.88
C SER A 96 -25.41 -28.60 -20.75
N LEU A 97 -24.57 -29.52 -20.28
CA LEU A 97 -23.18 -29.23 -19.93
C LEU A 97 -22.32 -29.00 -21.17
N THR A 98 -22.54 -29.79 -22.23
CA THR A 98 -21.85 -29.63 -23.50
C THR A 98 -22.23 -28.31 -24.21
N GLU A 99 -23.48 -27.83 -24.12
CA GLU A 99 -23.85 -26.53 -24.75
C GLU A 99 -23.31 -25.33 -23.98
N ASN A 100 -23.33 -25.38 -22.64
CA ASN A 100 -22.72 -24.35 -21.80
C ASN A 100 -21.20 -24.27 -22.05
N PHE A 101 -20.48 -25.38 -21.87
CA PHE A 101 -19.01 -25.47 -21.99
C PHE A 101 -18.47 -24.99 -23.35
N GLN A 102 -19.24 -25.14 -24.43
CA GLN A 102 -18.86 -24.73 -25.78
C GLN A 102 -19.24 -23.27 -26.14
N ARG A 103 -19.94 -22.51 -25.28
CA ARG A 103 -20.53 -21.20 -25.66
C ARG A 103 -20.32 -20.05 -24.67
N GLU A 104 -20.36 -20.31 -23.38
CA GLU A 104 -20.01 -19.34 -22.34
C GLU A 104 -19.11 -20.08 -21.33
N ALA A 105 -17.91 -19.57 -21.06
CA ALA A 105 -16.98 -20.23 -20.14
C ALA A 105 -17.64 -20.44 -18.76
N MET A 106 -17.73 -21.70 -18.34
CA MET A 106 -18.19 -22.07 -17.00
C MET A 106 -17.18 -21.57 -15.95
N THR A 107 -17.63 -21.33 -14.72
CA THR A 107 -16.69 -21.05 -13.64
C THR A 107 -15.85 -22.30 -13.33
N PRO A 108 -14.61 -22.17 -12.84
CA PRO A 108 -13.79 -23.35 -12.52
C PRO A 108 -14.43 -24.29 -11.49
N ALA A 109 -15.25 -23.77 -10.57
CA ALA A 109 -16.02 -24.59 -9.63
C ALA A 109 -17.16 -25.37 -10.31
N GLU A 110 -17.90 -24.75 -11.25
CA GLU A 110 -18.89 -25.45 -12.08
C GLU A 110 -18.23 -26.55 -12.94
N GLU A 111 -17.03 -26.32 -13.49
CA GLU A 111 -16.24 -27.36 -14.19
C GLU A 111 -15.82 -28.51 -13.26
N CYS A 112 -15.50 -28.22 -11.99
CA CYS A 112 -15.14 -29.24 -11.00
C CYS A 112 -16.32 -30.18 -10.67
N VAL A 113 -17.50 -29.61 -10.39
CA VAL A 113 -18.73 -30.38 -10.13
C VAL A 113 -19.17 -31.15 -11.37
N ALA A 114 -19.05 -30.53 -12.55
CA ALA A 114 -19.32 -31.16 -13.84
C ALA A 114 -18.52 -32.46 -14.05
N PHE A 115 -17.20 -32.41 -13.92
CA PHE A 115 -16.37 -33.57 -14.19
C PHE A 115 -16.48 -34.65 -13.10
N GLN A 116 -16.74 -34.29 -11.84
CA GLN A 116 -17.13 -35.28 -10.82
C GLN A 116 -18.42 -36.03 -11.19
N HIS A 117 -19.43 -35.35 -11.76
CA HIS A 117 -20.68 -35.99 -12.15
C HIS A 117 -20.46 -37.01 -13.28
N PHE A 118 -19.69 -36.66 -14.32
CA PHE A 118 -19.39 -37.58 -15.42
C PHE A 118 -18.43 -38.71 -15.02
N LEU A 119 -17.43 -38.47 -14.18
CA LEU A 119 -16.58 -39.55 -13.67
C LEU A 119 -17.39 -40.61 -12.90
N LYS A 120 -18.42 -40.20 -12.16
CA LYS A 120 -19.36 -41.09 -11.47
C LYS A 120 -20.33 -41.83 -12.41
N ALA A 121 -20.46 -41.41 -13.67
CA ALA A 121 -21.34 -42.02 -14.67
C ALA A 121 -20.60 -42.95 -15.66
N ASP A 122 -19.48 -42.47 -16.23
CA ASP A 122 -18.71 -43.19 -17.25
C ASP A 122 -17.55 -44.04 -16.68
N GLY A 123 -17.07 -43.71 -15.47
CA GLY A 123 -15.99 -44.43 -14.78
C GLY A 123 -14.57 -44.21 -15.32
N ASP A 124 -14.39 -43.50 -16.43
CA ASP A 124 -13.09 -43.27 -17.08
C ASP A 124 -12.83 -41.78 -17.38
N ILE A 125 -11.67 -41.29 -16.94
CA ILE A 125 -11.19 -39.92 -17.17
C ILE A 125 -10.91 -39.67 -18.66
N GLU A 126 -10.44 -40.68 -19.41
CA GLU A 126 -10.11 -40.53 -20.84
C GLU A 126 -11.38 -40.38 -21.69
N ALA A 127 -12.46 -41.11 -21.35
CA ALA A 127 -13.79 -40.90 -21.90
C ALA A 127 -14.33 -39.48 -21.63
N VAL A 128 -14.21 -38.98 -20.40
CA VAL A 128 -14.61 -37.61 -20.03
C VAL A 128 -13.80 -36.56 -20.81
N ALA A 129 -12.47 -36.71 -20.87
CA ALA A 129 -11.58 -35.82 -21.61
C ALA A 129 -11.97 -35.74 -23.08
N ARG A 130 -12.20 -36.89 -23.73
CA ARG A 130 -12.68 -36.98 -25.11
C ARG A 130 -14.06 -36.36 -25.33
N ARG A 131 -15.01 -36.53 -24.39
CA ARG A 131 -16.37 -35.95 -24.50
C ARG A 131 -16.33 -34.42 -24.47
N PHE A 132 -15.50 -33.82 -23.62
CA PHE A 132 -15.38 -32.36 -23.51
C PHE A 132 -14.33 -31.73 -24.43
N GLY A 133 -13.61 -32.52 -25.23
CA GLY A 133 -12.57 -32.03 -26.13
C GLY A 133 -11.34 -31.47 -25.40
N GLN A 134 -11.09 -31.96 -24.18
CA GLN A 134 -10.03 -31.50 -23.29
C GLN A 134 -8.92 -32.55 -23.13
N THR A 135 -7.78 -32.13 -22.57
CA THR A 135 -6.72 -33.08 -22.22
C THR A 135 -7.06 -33.82 -20.92
N ARG A 136 -6.62 -35.08 -20.79
CA ARG A 136 -6.71 -35.85 -19.55
C ARG A 136 -6.20 -35.07 -18.33
N ARG A 137 -5.03 -34.43 -18.45
CA ARG A 137 -4.42 -33.60 -17.40
C ARG A 137 -5.28 -32.40 -16.97
N PHE A 138 -6.08 -31.82 -17.88
CA PHE A 138 -7.03 -30.76 -17.54
C PHE A 138 -8.19 -31.29 -16.68
N ILE A 139 -8.74 -32.46 -17.04
CA ILE A 139 -9.78 -33.14 -16.26
C ILE A 139 -9.25 -33.56 -14.88
N GLU A 140 -8.08 -34.20 -14.82
CA GLU A 140 -7.39 -34.57 -13.56
C GLU A 140 -7.16 -33.34 -12.66
N GLY A 141 -6.68 -32.22 -13.23
CA GLY A 141 -6.46 -30.98 -12.49
C GLY A 141 -7.74 -30.32 -11.97
N ARG A 142 -8.90 -30.53 -12.60
CA ARG A 142 -10.21 -30.08 -12.09
C ARG A 142 -10.81 -31.05 -11.08
N LEU A 143 -10.67 -32.35 -11.27
CA LEU A 143 -11.05 -33.36 -10.27
C LEU A 143 -10.26 -33.18 -8.97
N ARG A 144 -8.99 -32.79 -9.04
CA ARG A 144 -8.16 -32.42 -7.89
C ARG A 144 -8.75 -31.24 -7.10
N LEU A 145 -9.16 -30.18 -7.81
CA LEU A 145 -9.81 -29.01 -7.20
C LEU A 145 -11.20 -29.34 -6.64
N ALA A 146 -11.94 -30.25 -7.27
CA ALA A 146 -13.23 -30.75 -6.79
C ALA A 146 -13.15 -31.54 -5.47
N ASN A 147 -11.94 -31.93 -5.06
CA ASN A 147 -11.64 -32.66 -3.83
C ASN A 147 -10.89 -31.78 -2.81
N LEU A 148 -10.89 -30.45 -2.98
CA LEU A 148 -10.42 -29.51 -1.96
C LEU A 148 -11.28 -29.56 -0.71
N ALA A 149 -10.71 -29.14 0.41
CA ALA A 149 -11.43 -28.86 1.64
C ALA A 149 -12.67 -27.95 1.41
N PRO A 150 -13.81 -28.23 2.05
CA PRO A 150 -15.06 -27.51 1.80
C PRO A 150 -14.98 -25.98 1.86
N PRO A 151 -14.31 -25.34 2.86
CA PRO A 151 -14.22 -23.88 2.92
C PRO A 151 -13.46 -23.26 1.73
N ILE A 152 -12.49 -23.99 1.17
CA ILE A 152 -11.67 -23.57 0.04
C ILE A 152 -12.45 -23.73 -1.27
N PHE A 153 -13.17 -24.85 -1.42
CA PHE A 153 -14.01 -25.08 -2.58
C PHE A 153 -15.18 -24.10 -2.64
N GLU A 154 -15.80 -23.78 -1.50
CA GLU A 154 -16.81 -22.75 -1.37
C GLU A 154 -16.25 -21.37 -1.76
N ALA A 155 -15.09 -20.99 -1.22
CA ALA A 155 -14.41 -19.74 -1.58
C ALA A 155 -14.06 -19.64 -3.08
N LEU A 156 -13.70 -20.75 -3.74
CA LEU A 156 -13.51 -20.80 -5.19
C LEU A 156 -14.83 -20.65 -5.95
N SER A 157 -15.93 -21.23 -5.45
CA SER A 157 -17.25 -21.17 -6.07
C SER A 157 -17.89 -19.79 -6.00
N GLU A 158 -17.65 -19.05 -4.91
CA GLU A 158 -18.08 -17.66 -4.74
C GLU A 158 -17.15 -16.64 -5.41
N GLY A 159 -15.95 -17.08 -5.84
CA GLY A 159 -14.94 -16.22 -6.44
C GLY A 159 -14.14 -15.39 -5.42
N ARG A 160 -14.18 -15.74 -4.13
CA ARG A 160 -13.33 -15.15 -3.07
C ARG A 160 -11.85 -15.47 -3.27
N ILE A 161 -11.52 -16.63 -3.86
CA ILE A 161 -10.14 -16.98 -4.24
C ILE A 161 -10.02 -17.24 -5.75
N SER A 162 -8.84 -16.95 -6.29
CA SER A 162 -8.54 -17.24 -7.69
C SER A 162 -8.29 -18.73 -7.94
N LEU A 163 -8.41 -19.15 -9.20
CA LEU A 163 -8.10 -20.52 -9.63
C LEU A 163 -6.65 -20.91 -9.30
N ASP A 164 -5.71 -19.97 -9.36
CA ASP A 164 -4.29 -20.24 -9.06
C ASP A 164 -4.00 -20.34 -7.57
N LEU A 165 -4.77 -19.63 -6.73
CA LEU A 165 -4.81 -19.85 -5.28
C LEU A 165 -5.36 -21.25 -4.96
N ALA A 166 -6.46 -21.66 -5.59
CA ALA A 166 -7.03 -22.98 -5.38
C ALA A 166 -6.10 -24.12 -5.85
N LYS A 167 -5.34 -23.93 -6.95
CA LYS A 167 -4.27 -24.84 -7.37
C LYS A 167 -3.15 -24.97 -6.33
N ALA A 168 -2.82 -23.89 -5.61
CA ALA A 168 -1.81 -23.92 -4.56
C ALA A 168 -2.25 -24.82 -3.39
N TYR A 169 -3.49 -24.66 -2.89
CA TYR A 169 -4.07 -25.57 -1.89
C TYR A 169 -4.16 -27.01 -2.41
N GLY A 170 -4.54 -27.21 -3.67
CA GLY A 170 -4.64 -28.53 -4.32
C GLY A 170 -3.30 -29.24 -4.56
N SER A 171 -2.17 -28.68 -4.13
CA SER A 171 -0.86 -29.34 -4.20
C SER A 171 -0.78 -30.58 -3.30
N THR A 172 -1.39 -30.54 -2.10
CA THR A 172 -1.51 -31.70 -1.19
C THR A 172 -2.87 -32.41 -1.33
N GLU A 173 -2.94 -33.68 -0.89
CA GLU A 173 -4.20 -34.43 -0.70
C GLU A 173 -4.75 -34.31 0.73
N ASP A 174 -3.94 -33.77 1.65
CA ASP A 174 -4.32 -33.61 3.05
C ASP A 174 -5.32 -32.46 3.22
N VAL A 175 -6.57 -32.84 3.48
CA VAL A 175 -7.69 -31.91 3.70
C VAL A 175 -7.51 -31.10 4.99
N ALA A 176 -6.92 -31.66 6.04
CA ALA A 176 -6.69 -30.94 7.29
C ALA A 176 -5.58 -29.88 7.12
N LYS A 177 -4.48 -30.24 6.45
CA LYS A 177 -3.41 -29.30 6.10
C LYS A 177 -3.91 -28.20 5.16
N GLN A 178 -4.81 -28.52 4.22
CA GLN A 178 -5.52 -27.52 3.41
C GLN A 178 -6.35 -26.56 4.27
N GLU A 179 -7.23 -27.06 5.15
CA GLU A 179 -8.09 -26.22 6.00
C GLU A 179 -7.25 -25.32 6.93
N ARG A 180 -6.20 -25.85 7.55
CA ARG A 180 -5.33 -25.08 8.45
C ARG A 180 -4.61 -23.94 7.72
N VAL A 181 -3.98 -24.20 6.57
CA VAL A 181 -3.32 -23.14 5.78
C VAL A 181 -4.36 -22.13 5.29
N PHE A 182 -5.58 -22.56 4.96
CA PHE A 182 -6.66 -21.65 4.58
C PHE A 182 -7.19 -20.80 5.74
N GLN A 183 -7.21 -21.29 6.97
CA GLN A 183 -7.55 -20.48 8.15
C GLN A 183 -6.46 -19.42 8.41
N GLN A 184 -5.19 -19.84 8.38
CA GLN A 184 -4.02 -18.99 8.62
C GLN A 184 -3.87 -17.86 7.58
N TYR A 185 -4.12 -18.15 6.30
CA TYR A 185 -3.87 -17.20 5.21
C TYR A 185 -5.14 -16.64 4.54
N GLY A 186 -6.30 -17.28 4.67
CA GLY A 186 -7.52 -16.93 3.92
C GLY A 186 -8.14 -15.56 4.25
N HIS A 187 -7.67 -14.89 5.29
CA HIS A 187 -8.10 -13.56 5.70
C HIS A 187 -7.10 -12.44 5.35
N SER A 188 -5.90 -12.77 4.85
CA SER A 188 -4.84 -11.78 4.57
C SER A 188 -4.87 -11.28 3.12
N SER A 189 -4.93 -9.96 2.96
CA SER A 189 -5.02 -9.26 1.66
C SER A 189 -3.83 -9.46 0.73
N TYR A 190 -2.70 -10.00 1.21
CA TYR A 190 -1.42 -10.08 0.49
C TYR A 190 -1.01 -11.50 0.09
N VAL A 191 -1.94 -12.46 0.14
CA VAL A 191 -1.63 -13.87 -0.08
C VAL A 191 -1.59 -14.24 -1.56
N ASN A 192 -0.42 -14.72 -2.00
CA ASN A 192 -0.18 -15.21 -3.35
C ASN A 192 -0.05 -16.75 -3.40
N ALA A 193 -0.14 -17.30 -4.60
CA ALA A 193 -0.10 -18.76 -4.84
C ALA A 193 1.27 -19.41 -4.59
N ASP A 194 2.34 -18.64 -4.40
CA ASP A 194 3.67 -19.15 -4.01
C ASP A 194 3.80 -19.27 -2.49
N SER A 195 3.37 -18.25 -1.74
CA SER A 195 3.30 -18.29 -0.27
C SER A 195 2.51 -19.50 0.24
N ILE A 196 1.37 -19.83 -0.38
CA ILE A 196 0.57 -21.02 -0.02
C ILE A 196 1.33 -22.32 -0.38
N ARG A 197 2.00 -22.40 -1.54
CA ARG A 197 2.82 -23.57 -1.89
C ARG A 197 3.99 -23.75 -0.93
N ARG A 198 4.64 -22.66 -0.50
CA ARG A 198 5.69 -22.68 0.54
C ARG A 198 5.12 -23.11 1.90
N ALA A 199 3.96 -22.60 2.31
CA ALA A 199 3.31 -23.00 3.57
C ALA A 199 2.88 -24.48 3.60
N ILE A 200 2.54 -25.06 2.44
CA ILE A 200 2.21 -26.49 2.32
C ILE A 200 3.48 -27.36 2.22
N ALA A 201 4.57 -26.85 1.64
CA ALA A 201 5.82 -27.57 1.45
C ALA A 201 6.83 -27.45 2.61
N ASN A 202 6.74 -26.41 3.44
CA ASN A 202 7.60 -26.23 4.62
C ASN A 202 7.13 -27.16 5.76
N ASP A 203 7.56 -28.42 5.69
CA ASP A 203 7.25 -29.47 6.68
C ASP A 203 8.16 -29.44 7.92
N SER A 204 8.95 -28.37 8.13
CA SER A 204 9.79 -28.25 9.33
C SER A 204 10.15 -26.82 9.74
N MET A 205 10.22 -26.64 11.05
CA MET A 205 10.68 -25.45 11.79
C MET A 205 12.15 -25.66 12.21
N LYS A 206 12.92 -24.58 12.40
CA LYS A 206 14.27 -24.67 12.99
C LYS A 206 14.18 -24.79 14.52
N ALA A 207 15.11 -25.48 15.17
CA ALA A 207 15.25 -25.45 16.62
C ALA A 207 15.50 -24.04 17.19
N THR A 208 16.09 -23.14 16.38
CA THR A 208 16.33 -21.72 16.67
C THR A 208 15.15 -20.78 16.37
N ASP A 209 13.96 -21.30 16.04
CA ASP A 209 12.73 -20.51 15.96
C ASP A 209 12.26 -20.12 17.37
N PRO A 210 11.83 -18.88 17.65
CA PRO A 210 11.35 -18.46 18.98
C PRO A 210 10.29 -19.39 19.58
N VAL A 211 9.44 -20.00 18.75
CA VAL A 211 8.42 -20.97 19.18
C VAL A 211 9.06 -22.28 19.65
N ALA A 212 10.10 -22.75 18.95
CA ALA A 212 10.85 -23.95 19.33
C ALA A 212 11.69 -23.71 20.60
N VAL A 213 12.31 -22.53 20.73
CA VAL A 213 13.08 -22.12 21.91
C VAL A 213 12.19 -22.04 23.17
N LEU A 214 11.00 -21.43 23.07
CA LEU A 214 10.05 -21.34 24.19
C LEU A 214 9.57 -22.72 24.68
N VAL A 215 9.35 -23.66 23.76
CA VAL A 215 8.86 -25.01 24.09
C VAL A 215 9.97 -25.92 24.62
N GLY A 216 11.16 -25.84 24.03
CA GLY A 216 12.28 -26.73 24.32
C GLY A 216 12.13 -28.14 23.72
N ALA A 217 13.25 -28.69 23.27
CA ALA A 217 13.29 -29.98 22.56
C ALA A 217 12.68 -31.14 23.36
N ASP A 218 12.91 -31.20 24.68
CA ASP A 218 12.42 -32.30 25.52
C ASP A 218 10.89 -32.30 25.66
N ALA A 219 10.25 -31.14 25.83
CA ALA A 219 8.80 -31.04 25.94
C ALA A 219 8.12 -31.40 24.60
N TYR A 220 8.72 -30.94 23.50
CA TYR A 220 8.27 -31.27 22.15
C TYR A 220 8.33 -32.77 21.85
N VAL A 221 9.45 -33.43 22.14
CA VAL A 221 9.61 -34.88 21.97
C VAL A 221 8.71 -35.66 22.94
N ALA A 222 8.53 -35.20 24.19
CA ALA A 222 7.61 -35.81 25.15
C ALA A 222 6.13 -35.74 24.69
N ALA A 223 5.75 -34.72 23.93
CA ALA A 223 4.44 -34.59 23.30
C ALA A 223 4.28 -35.41 22.01
N GLY A 224 5.33 -36.11 21.55
CA GLY A 224 5.33 -36.96 20.36
C GLY A 224 5.99 -36.33 19.12
N GLY A 225 6.55 -35.12 19.24
CA GLY A 225 7.26 -34.43 18.17
C GLY A 225 8.54 -35.15 17.74
N ARG A 226 8.97 -34.91 16.50
CA ARG A 226 10.21 -35.45 15.95
C ARG A 226 11.17 -34.32 15.57
N ILE A 227 12.41 -34.46 16.02
CA ILE A 227 13.53 -33.61 15.63
C ILE A 227 14.43 -34.43 14.70
N GLU A 228 14.59 -33.96 13.47
CA GLU A 228 15.62 -34.42 12.55
C GLU A 228 16.90 -33.65 12.85
N ARG A 229 17.92 -34.37 13.35
CA ARG A 229 19.18 -33.75 13.74
C ARG A 229 20.13 -33.60 12.57
N GLU A 230 20.71 -32.41 12.40
CA GLU A 230 21.75 -32.21 11.41
C GLU A 230 23.11 -32.63 11.98
N LEU A 231 23.71 -33.67 11.40
CA LEU A 231 24.93 -34.31 11.94
C LEU A 231 26.22 -33.48 11.77
N PHE A 232 26.13 -32.24 11.30
CA PHE A 232 27.26 -31.41 10.85
C PHE A 232 27.12 -29.91 11.23
N SER A 233 26.12 -29.54 12.04
CA SER A 233 25.92 -28.19 12.55
C SER A 233 25.24 -28.26 13.92
N GLU A 234 25.49 -27.29 14.81
CA GLU A 234 24.89 -27.31 16.16
C GLU A 234 23.48 -26.69 16.18
N ASP A 235 23.20 -25.73 15.29
CA ASP A 235 21.89 -25.06 15.14
C ASP A 235 20.97 -25.63 14.03
N GLY A 236 21.40 -26.72 13.37
CA GLY A 236 20.69 -27.26 12.20
C GLY A 236 19.48 -28.14 12.50
N ASP A 237 19.22 -28.49 13.77
CA ASP A 237 18.12 -29.37 14.18
C ASP A 237 16.76 -28.87 13.67
N ARG A 238 16.02 -29.75 12.98
CA ARG A 238 14.73 -29.44 12.32
C ARG A 238 13.57 -30.17 12.98
N TRP A 239 12.56 -29.43 13.41
CA TRP A 239 11.35 -29.96 14.04
C TRP A 239 10.30 -30.24 12.97
N THR A 240 9.93 -31.51 12.75
CA THR A 240 9.11 -31.95 11.60
C THR A 240 7.60 -31.80 11.79
N ASP A 241 7.18 -31.23 12.91
CA ASP A 241 5.80 -30.87 13.22
C ASP A 241 5.81 -29.48 13.91
N PRO A 242 5.74 -28.38 13.14
CA PRO A 242 5.65 -27.03 13.69
C PRO A 242 4.32 -26.75 14.42
N GLU A 243 3.29 -27.54 14.18
CA GLU A 243 1.93 -27.32 14.72
C GLU A 243 1.87 -27.75 16.18
N LEU A 244 2.48 -28.89 16.51
CA LEU A 244 2.67 -29.34 17.88
C LEU A 244 3.53 -28.34 18.68
N ALA A 245 4.57 -27.76 18.07
CA ALA A 245 5.38 -26.72 18.68
C ALA A 245 4.54 -25.45 18.98
N GLN A 246 3.79 -24.96 17.98
CA GLN A 246 2.89 -23.81 18.16
C GLN A 246 1.80 -24.07 19.21
N THR A 247 1.28 -25.30 19.30
CA THR A 247 0.27 -25.70 20.30
C THR A 247 0.85 -25.70 21.71
N LEU A 248 2.06 -26.22 21.90
CA LEU A 248 2.76 -26.20 23.18
C LEU A 248 3.14 -24.76 23.60
N ALA A 249 3.64 -23.95 22.66
CA ALA A 249 3.95 -22.55 22.89
C ALA A 249 2.71 -21.75 23.30
N ALA A 250 1.57 -21.93 22.60
CA ALA A 250 0.31 -21.30 22.96
C ALA A 250 -0.14 -21.67 24.38
N ALA A 251 -0.04 -22.94 24.77
CA ALA A 251 -0.39 -23.38 26.13
C ALA A 251 0.54 -22.80 27.21
N ILE A 252 1.84 -22.63 26.91
CA ILE A 252 2.81 -21.96 27.81
C ILE A 252 2.46 -20.48 27.94
N MET A 253 2.26 -19.77 26.83
CA MET A 253 1.94 -18.34 26.84
C MET A 253 0.57 -18.04 27.44
N GLU A 254 -0.44 -18.91 27.27
CA GLU A 254 -1.76 -18.75 27.89
C GLU A 254 -1.70 -18.94 29.42
N ALA A 255 -0.91 -19.91 29.90
CA ALA A 255 -0.68 -20.10 31.33
C ALA A 255 0.04 -18.89 31.96
N GLU A 256 1.04 -18.34 31.28
CA GLU A 256 1.77 -17.16 31.74
C GLU A 256 0.94 -15.87 31.65
N ALA A 257 0.21 -15.66 30.55
CA ALA A 257 -0.72 -14.55 30.39
C ALA A 257 -1.77 -14.53 31.51
N LYS A 258 -2.29 -15.71 31.89
CA LYS A 258 -3.18 -15.83 33.05
C LYS A 258 -2.49 -15.46 34.36
N ARG A 259 -1.27 -15.94 34.61
CA ARG A 259 -0.47 -15.61 35.81
C ARG A 259 -0.20 -14.10 35.92
N LEU A 260 0.08 -13.44 34.81
CA LEU A 260 0.32 -12.00 34.74
C LEU A 260 -0.99 -11.20 34.92
N GLY A 261 -2.10 -11.66 34.36
CA GLY A 261 -3.43 -11.08 34.59
C GLY A 261 -3.85 -11.13 36.06
N GLU A 262 -3.64 -12.26 36.74
CA GLU A 262 -3.91 -12.41 38.18
C GLU A 262 -3.02 -11.50 39.05
N ASN A 263 -1.82 -11.12 38.58
CA ASN A 263 -0.88 -10.26 39.31
C ASN A 263 -1.08 -8.76 39.04
N LEU A 264 -1.41 -8.37 37.80
CA LEU A 264 -1.61 -6.98 37.39
C LEU A 264 -3.05 -6.49 37.63
N GLY A 265 -4.02 -7.40 37.72
CA GLY A 265 -5.44 -7.09 37.89
C GLY A 265 -6.15 -6.59 36.62
N VAL A 266 -5.48 -6.64 35.47
CA VAL A 266 -6.01 -6.21 34.17
C VAL A 266 -7.18 -7.08 33.68
N ALA A 267 -8.06 -6.49 32.86
CA ALA A 267 -9.23 -7.17 32.29
C ALA A 267 -8.87 -8.39 31.42
N TRP A 268 -7.75 -8.32 30.71
CA TRP A 268 -7.18 -9.44 29.96
C TRP A 268 -5.66 -9.28 29.75
N VAL A 269 -4.98 -10.41 29.57
CA VAL A 269 -3.66 -10.48 28.94
C VAL A 269 -3.80 -11.38 27.71
N ARG A 270 -3.43 -10.88 26.52
CA ARG A 270 -3.56 -11.62 25.26
C ARG A 270 -2.18 -12.14 24.82
N PRO A 271 -1.91 -13.46 24.85
CA PRO A 271 -0.66 -14.02 24.34
C PRO A 271 -0.63 -14.01 22.81
N VAL A 272 0.50 -13.62 22.23
CA VAL A 272 0.74 -13.71 20.78
C VAL A 272 2.19 -14.11 20.53
N ALA A 273 2.39 -15.23 19.82
CA ALA A 273 3.72 -15.71 19.41
C ALA A 273 4.28 -14.91 18.23
N THR A 274 4.58 -13.62 18.47
CA THR A 274 5.13 -12.65 17.52
C THR A 274 5.95 -11.61 18.27
N THR A 275 6.94 -11.00 17.59
CA THR A 275 7.63 -9.81 18.07
C THR A 275 6.89 -8.51 17.73
N SER A 276 5.94 -8.52 16.79
CA SER A 276 5.23 -7.33 16.32
C SER A 276 3.71 -7.49 16.43
N LEU A 277 3.07 -6.48 17.03
CA LEU A 277 1.62 -6.36 17.21
C LEU A 277 0.92 -5.60 16.07
N TYR A 278 1.65 -5.27 15.00
CA TYR A 278 1.13 -4.52 13.86
C TYR A 278 -0.10 -5.20 13.24
N GLY A 279 -1.22 -4.48 13.17
CA GLY A 279 -2.51 -5.00 12.67
C GLY A 279 -3.30 -5.88 13.65
N ILE A 280 -2.75 -6.24 14.81
CA ILE A 280 -3.49 -6.93 15.89
C ILE A 280 -4.21 -5.91 16.78
N THR A 281 -3.65 -4.70 16.88
CA THR A 281 -4.13 -3.58 17.70
C THR A 281 -5.08 -2.63 16.97
N SER A 282 -5.40 -2.86 15.69
CA SER A 282 -6.22 -1.95 14.85
C SER A 282 -7.63 -1.68 15.40
N ASP A 283 -8.19 -2.70 16.05
CA ASP A 283 -9.58 -2.72 16.51
C ASP A 283 -9.68 -2.41 18.03
N LEU A 284 -8.57 -1.94 18.63
CA LEU A 284 -8.45 -1.65 20.06
C LEU A 284 -8.08 -0.18 20.29
N HIS A 285 -8.55 0.38 21.41
CA HIS A 285 -8.19 1.73 21.83
C HIS A 285 -6.89 1.69 22.65
N ARG A 286 -5.83 2.36 22.18
CA ARG A 286 -4.62 2.60 22.98
C ARG A 286 -4.97 3.49 24.17
N VAL A 287 -4.67 3.05 25.39
CA VAL A 287 -4.87 3.81 26.62
C VAL A 287 -3.53 4.33 27.11
N VAL A 288 -3.29 5.62 26.90
CA VAL A 288 -2.16 6.33 27.50
C VAL A 288 -2.58 6.78 28.90
N LEU A 289 -1.89 6.29 29.92
CA LEU A 289 -2.07 6.75 31.30
C LEU A 289 -1.34 8.09 31.48
N PRO A 290 -1.91 9.08 32.18
CA PRO A 290 -1.19 10.28 32.58
C PRO A 290 -0.07 9.93 33.59
N PRO A 291 1.00 10.74 33.70
CA PRO A 291 1.99 10.58 34.76
C PRO A 291 1.31 10.62 36.14
N ALA A 292 1.91 9.94 37.12
CA ALA A 292 1.36 9.89 38.47
C ALA A 292 1.23 11.31 39.05
N PRO A 293 0.09 11.68 39.67
CA PRO A 293 -0.10 13.03 40.17
C PRO A 293 0.90 13.33 41.29
N MET A 294 1.69 14.40 41.10
CA MET A 294 2.65 14.87 42.09
C MET A 294 1.93 15.18 43.41
N THR A 295 2.56 14.84 44.53
CA THR A 295 2.07 15.28 45.84
C THR A 295 2.35 16.78 46.03
N GLN A 296 1.64 17.42 46.96
CA GLN A 296 1.84 18.85 47.23
C GLN A 296 3.30 19.17 47.62
N GLU A 297 3.92 18.31 48.43
CA GLU A 297 5.32 18.47 48.87
C GLU A 297 6.32 18.36 47.70
N GLU A 298 5.99 17.60 46.66
CA GLU A 298 6.82 17.41 45.46
C GLU A 298 6.63 18.52 44.41
N ALA A 299 5.42 19.09 44.32
CA ALA A 299 5.16 20.30 43.55
C ALA A 299 5.89 21.50 44.17
N GLU A 300 5.76 21.69 45.50
CA GLU A 300 6.50 22.72 46.25
C GLU A 300 8.03 22.53 46.15
N ARG A 301 8.52 21.29 46.02
CA ARG A 301 9.95 21.01 45.76
C ARG A 301 10.36 21.37 44.32
N SER A 302 9.55 21.04 43.32
CA SER A 302 9.87 21.31 41.92
C SER A 302 9.84 22.79 41.59
N ASP A 303 8.87 23.55 42.14
CA ASP A 303 8.84 25.02 42.05
C ASP A 303 10.13 25.63 42.64
N ALA A 304 10.56 25.16 43.82
CA ALA A 304 11.78 25.62 44.49
C ALA A 304 13.08 25.17 43.79
N ILE A 305 13.04 24.13 42.97
CA ILE A 305 14.17 23.76 42.09
C ILE A 305 14.26 24.75 40.92
N VAL A 306 13.13 25.04 40.25
CA VAL A 306 13.11 26.02 39.13
C VAL A 306 13.60 27.39 39.58
N GLU A 307 13.13 27.90 40.74
CA GLU A 307 13.60 29.18 41.30
C GLU A 307 15.12 29.18 41.58
N ARG A 308 15.71 28.04 41.98
CA ARG A 308 17.18 27.94 42.17
C ARG A 308 17.92 27.83 40.85
N CYS A 309 17.39 27.11 39.86
CA CYS A 309 18.01 26.99 38.54
C CYS A 309 18.04 28.33 37.79
N GLU A 310 16.97 29.14 37.85
CA GLU A 310 16.96 30.51 37.29
C GLU A 310 18.06 31.39 37.92
N VAL A 311 18.26 31.29 39.23
CA VAL A 311 19.34 32.02 39.94
C VAL A 311 20.72 31.48 39.59
N LEU A 312 20.89 30.16 39.43
CA LEU A 312 22.15 29.55 38.99
C LEU A 312 22.53 29.96 37.56
N GLU A 313 21.56 30.09 36.65
CA GLU A 313 21.80 30.60 35.29
C GLU A 313 22.23 32.08 35.31
N GLU A 314 21.65 32.92 36.17
CA GLU A 314 22.12 34.32 36.35
C GLU A 314 23.51 34.38 37.01
N GLU A 315 23.80 33.52 38.00
CA GLU A 315 25.12 33.41 38.66
C GLU A 315 26.22 32.89 37.69
N MET A 316 25.88 31.97 36.77
CA MET A 316 26.78 31.49 35.71
C MET A 316 26.95 32.49 34.55
N SER A 317 26.07 33.49 34.42
CA SER A 317 26.14 34.50 33.35
C SER A 317 27.16 35.62 33.60
N ASP A 318 27.81 35.69 34.76
CA ASP A 318 28.83 36.71 35.05
C ASP A 318 30.19 36.34 34.40
N GLU A 319 30.55 37.09 33.35
CA GLU A 319 31.80 36.97 32.59
C GLU A 319 33.09 37.10 33.45
N SER A 320 32.98 37.46 34.74
CA SER A 320 34.09 37.55 35.68
C SER A 320 34.30 36.34 36.59
N LEU A 321 33.53 35.25 36.43
CA LEU A 321 33.73 34.01 37.18
C LEU A 321 35.09 33.33 36.90
N GLU A 322 35.70 32.80 37.96
CA GLU A 322 36.83 31.87 37.86
C GLU A 322 36.31 30.45 37.49
N PRO A 323 37.04 29.64 36.68
CA PRO A 323 36.55 28.34 36.22
C PRO A 323 36.20 27.34 37.35
N ASP A 324 36.92 27.39 38.48
CA ASP A 324 36.64 26.57 39.66
C ASP A 324 35.35 27.01 40.41
N ALA A 325 34.87 28.23 40.18
CA ALA A 325 33.56 28.67 40.66
C ALA A 325 32.45 28.26 39.68
N TYR A 326 32.67 28.43 38.36
CA TYR A 326 31.70 28.05 37.32
C TYR A 326 31.30 26.57 37.43
N GLY A 327 32.28 25.66 37.45
CA GLY A 327 32.02 24.22 37.53
C GLY A 327 31.27 23.78 38.80
N LYS A 328 31.27 24.59 39.88
CA LYS A 328 30.47 24.31 41.09
C LYS A 328 29.01 24.75 40.98
N LEU A 329 28.74 25.76 40.16
CA LEU A 329 27.36 26.17 39.82
C LEU A 329 26.77 25.20 38.79
N GLU A 330 27.58 24.74 37.83
CA GLU A 330 27.29 23.69 36.86
C GLU A 330 26.95 22.36 37.58
N GLU A 331 27.82 21.90 38.51
CA GLU A 331 27.55 20.74 39.38
C GLU A 331 26.27 20.88 40.24
N GLU A 332 25.92 22.08 40.72
CA GLU A 332 24.68 22.30 41.48
C GLU A 332 23.45 22.32 40.55
N TYR A 333 23.56 22.92 39.37
CA TYR A 333 22.50 23.01 38.36
C TYR A 333 22.11 21.64 37.83
N ASP A 334 23.09 20.83 37.41
CA ASP A 334 22.85 19.49 36.87
C ASP A 334 22.22 18.55 37.91
N ALA A 335 22.70 18.59 39.17
CA ALA A 335 22.13 17.77 40.25
C ALA A 335 20.68 18.18 40.60
N LEU A 336 20.36 19.47 40.55
CA LEU A 336 18.99 19.97 40.72
C LEU A 336 18.11 19.61 39.53
N ARG A 337 18.65 19.65 38.30
CA ARG A 337 17.96 19.27 37.07
C ARG A 337 17.62 17.77 37.05
N GLU A 338 18.53 16.91 37.48
CA GLU A 338 18.29 15.47 37.67
C GLU A 338 17.18 15.22 38.72
N GLU A 339 17.18 15.96 39.84
CA GLU A 339 16.11 15.85 40.84
C GLU A 339 14.74 16.30 40.29
N TYR A 340 14.69 17.39 39.54
CA TYR A 340 13.47 17.88 38.87
C TYR A 340 12.93 16.88 37.85
N GLU A 341 13.80 16.30 37.03
CA GLU A 341 13.42 15.28 36.06
C GLU A 341 12.92 14.01 36.76
N ALA A 342 13.59 13.54 37.82
CA ALA A 342 13.14 12.39 38.61
C ALA A 342 11.80 12.61 39.34
N LEU A 343 11.49 13.85 39.73
CA LEU A 343 10.19 14.22 40.33
C LEU A 343 9.05 14.25 39.30
N ASN A 344 9.34 14.65 38.06
CA ASN A 344 8.35 14.84 37.00
C ASN A 344 8.14 13.59 36.11
N SER A 345 9.18 12.77 35.91
CA SER A 345 9.17 11.57 35.04
C SER A 345 8.51 10.33 35.65
N LYS A 346 7.68 10.51 36.69
CA LYS A 346 7.08 9.40 37.45
C LYS A 346 6.25 8.45 36.57
N ALA A 347 6.61 7.16 36.64
CA ALA A 347 5.94 6.08 35.96
C ALA A 347 4.39 6.13 36.19
N PRO A 348 3.58 6.13 35.11
CA PRO A 348 2.12 6.19 35.23
C PRO A 348 1.52 5.05 36.06
N GLU A 349 0.78 5.39 37.13
CA GLU A 349 0.10 4.40 37.96
C GLU A 349 -1.23 3.94 37.34
N LEU A 350 -1.39 2.64 37.12
CA LEU A 350 -2.65 2.04 36.69
C LEU A 350 -3.64 2.00 37.88
N THR A 351 -4.69 2.82 37.83
CA THR A 351 -5.69 2.95 38.90
C THR A 351 -6.70 1.79 38.93
N ASP A 352 -7.21 1.46 40.12
CA ASP A 352 -8.14 0.33 40.31
C ASP A 352 -9.46 0.47 39.53
N GLU A 353 -9.88 1.70 39.20
CA GLU A 353 -11.06 1.96 38.36
C GLU A 353 -10.86 1.56 36.89
N ILE A 354 -9.61 1.52 36.42
CA ILE A 354 -9.23 1.29 35.02
C ILE A 354 -8.73 -0.14 34.79
N LYS A 355 -8.11 -0.78 35.81
CA LYS A 355 -7.64 -2.17 35.75
C LYS A 355 -8.65 -3.12 35.11
N GLY A 356 -9.91 -3.07 35.56
CA GLY A 356 -11.01 -3.90 35.01
C GLY A 356 -11.52 -3.53 33.61
N GLN A 357 -10.89 -2.57 32.91
CA GLN A 357 -11.29 -2.10 31.58
C GLN A 357 -10.15 -2.17 30.53
N VAL A 358 -8.89 -2.23 30.97
CA VAL A 358 -7.72 -2.35 30.09
C VAL A 358 -7.12 -3.75 30.12
N GLY A 359 -6.43 -4.11 29.04
CA GLY A 359 -5.57 -5.27 28.93
C GLY A 359 -4.27 -4.95 28.21
N VAL A 360 -3.43 -5.97 28.08
CA VAL A 360 -2.05 -5.86 27.58
C VAL A 360 -1.68 -7.12 26.79
N PHE A 361 -0.72 -7.01 25.87
CA PHE A 361 -0.24 -8.14 25.09
C PHE A 361 0.99 -8.78 25.74
N LEU A 362 1.06 -10.11 25.66
CA LEU A 362 2.27 -10.89 25.98
C LEU A 362 2.86 -11.39 24.65
N THR A 363 3.93 -10.73 24.21
CA THR A 363 4.65 -11.03 22.96
C THR A 363 5.73 -12.09 23.18
N LEU A 364 6.33 -12.55 22.08
CA LEU A 364 7.45 -13.51 22.10
C LEU A 364 8.66 -12.87 21.40
N GLY A 365 9.74 -12.66 22.16
CA GLY A 365 11.00 -12.09 21.68
C GLY A 365 11.72 -12.99 20.67
N ARG A 366 12.68 -12.43 19.90
CA ARG A 366 13.51 -13.20 18.94
C ARG A 366 14.34 -14.30 19.62
N ASP A 367 14.51 -14.23 20.93
CA ASP A 367 15.25 -15.16 21.80
C ASP A 367 14.33 -16.19 22.50
N GLY A 368 13.04 -16.24 22.17
CA GLY A 368 12.06 -17.12 22.80
C GLY A 368 11.63 -16.69 24.21
N LYS A 369 12.05 -15.53 24.73
CA LYS A 369 11.52 -15.00 26.00
C LYS A 369 10.16 -14.33 25.80
N MET A 370 9.24 -14.57 26.73
CA MET A 370 7.95 -13.86 26.74
C MET A 370 8.15 -12.45 27.30
N VAL A 371 7.66 -11.44 26.59
CA VAL A 371 7.80 -10.02 26.94
C VAL A 371 6.42 -9.40 27.08
N LEU A 372 6.20 -8.59 28.12
CA LEU A 372 4.96 -7.85 28.29
C LEU A 372 5.06 -6.52 27.54
N ASP A 373 4.04 -6.17 26.76
CA ASP A 373 3.93 -4.86 26.12
C ASP A 373 3.83 -3.75 27.20
N THR A 374 4.50 -2.62 26.95
CA THR A 374 4.44 -1.43 27.80
C THR A 374 3.16 -0.61 27.59
N THR A 375 2.43 -0.86 26.51
CA THR A 375 1.20 -0.16 26.14
C THR A 375 -0.06 -0.90 26.61
N TYR A 376 -0.97 -0.18 27.26
CA TYR A 376 -2.31 -0.66 27.60
C TYR A 376 -3.31 -0.43 26.47
N TYR A 377 -4.27 -1.35 26.33
CA TYR A 377 -5.32 -1.34 25.32
C TYR A 377 -6.69 -1.63 25.93
N SER A 378 -7.77 -1.12 25.34
CA SER A 378 -9.14 -1.44 25.75
C SER A 378 -10.05 -1.75 24.55
N GLU A 379 -11.03 -2.65 24.78
CA GLU A 379 -12.03 -3.05 23.77
C GLU A 379 -13.15 -2.01 23.59
N ALA A 380 -13.23 -1.03 24.48
CA ALA A 380 -14.15 0.10 24.44
C ALA A 380 -13.43 1.38 24.89
N PRO A 381 -13.91 2.59 24.52
CA PRO A 381 -13.31 3.84 24.97
C PRO A 381 -13.41 4.01 26.49
N VAL A 382 -12.26 3.94 27.19
CA VAL A 382 -12.16 4.19 28.63
C VAL A 382 -12.08 5.71 28.87
N ARG A 383 -12.66 6.17 29.99
CA ARG A 383 -12.44 7.54 30.50
C ARG A 383 -11.47 7.50 31.68
N LEU A 384 -10.52 8.42 31.68
CA LEU A 384 -9.59 8.63 32.79
C LEU A 384 -10.25 9.54 33.86
N PRO A 385 -10.07 9.28 35.16
CA PRO A 385 -10.47 10.21 36.22
C PRO A 385 -9.83 11.58 36.00
N GLY A 386 -10.65 12.64 36.04
CA GLY A 386 -10.23 14.01 35.75
C GLY A 386 -10.32 14.43 34.27
N ASP A 387 -10.54 13.49 33.33
CA ASP A 387 -10.71 13.85 31.91
C ASP A 387 -12.17 14.23 31.59
N ASP A 388 -12.45 15.53 31.69
CA ASP A 388 -13.76 16.12 31.38
C ASP A 388 -14.01 16.27 29.86
N ARG A 389 -13.07 15.82 29.00
CA ARG A 389 -13.24 15.86 27.53
C ARG A 389 -14.26 14.80 27.08
N PRO A 390 -15.15 15.13 26.12
CA PRO A 390 -16.14 14.19 25.62
C PRO A 390 -15.49 13.07 24.80
N VAL A 391 -15.91 11.82 25.05
CA VAL A 391 -15.40 10.62 24.37
C VAL A 391 -15.48 10.77 22.84
N PRO A 392 -14.37 10.62 22.10
CA PRO A 392 -14.40 10.61 20.65
C PRO A 392 -15.03 9.31 20.14
N SER A 393 -16.24 9.41 19.59
CA SER A 393 -16.68 8.44 18.57
C SER A 393 -15.73 8.46 17.37
N SER A 394 -15.66 7.35 16.64
CA SER A 394 -14.76 7.07 15.50
C SER A 394 -14.45 8.26 14.57
N PRO A 395 -13.24 8.30 14.00
CA PRO A 395 -12.31 9.43 14.17
C PRO A 395 -12.75 10.72 13.48
N SER A 396 -13.17 11.72 14.28
CA SER A 396 -13.41 13.07 13.76
C SER A 396 -13.18 14.22 14.75
N SER A 397 -12.05 14.22 15.49
CA SER A 397 -11.39 15.45 15.96
C SER A 397 -10.04 15.15 16.62
N ARG A 398 -8.92 15.39 15.91
CA ARG A 398 -7.77 16.01 16.57
C ARG A 398 -8.23 17.41 16.98
N GLU A 399 -7.93 17.86 18.20
CA GLU A 399 -8.00 19.30 18.47
C GLU A 399 -7.02 19.98 17.52
N THR A 400 -7.54 20.92 16.72
CA THR A 400 -6.77 21.45 15.61
C THR A 400 -5.72 22.44 16.12
N ALA A 401 -4.48 21.96 16.20
CA ALA A 401 -3.34 22.79 15.82
C ALA A 401 -3.71 23.54 14.53
N PRO A 402 -3.41 24.85 14.41
CA PRO A 402 -3.85 25.66 13.29
C PRO A 402 -3.36 25.02 11.99
N LEU A 403 -4.30 24.70 11.09
CA LEU A 403 -3.96 24.11 9.80
C LEU A 403 -2.95 25.01 9.07
N PRO A 404 -1.84 24.45 8.53
CA PRO A 404 -0.82 25.26 7.87
C PRO A 404 -1.44 26.02 6.69
N PRO A 405 -0.91 27.20 6.31
CA PRO A 405 -1.50 28.06 5.29
C PRO A 405 -1.88 27.33 3.99
N GLU A 406 -1.07 26.36 3.57
CA GLU A 406 -1.23 25.55 2.37
C GLU A 406 -2.46 24.63 2.42
N ALA A 407 -2.86 24.18 3.61
CA ALA A 407 -4.08 23.40 3.83
C ALA A 407 -5.36 24.26 3.80
N VAL A 408 -5.24 25.59 3.71
CA VAL A 408 -6.33 26.54 3.93
C VAL A 408 -6.67 27.31 2.65
N ALA A 409 -7.97 27.45 2.39
CA ALA A 409 -8.52 28.25 1.29
C ALA A 409 -8.83 29.69 1.74
N PRO A 410 -8.83 30.69 0.82
CA PRO A 410 -9.12 32.08 1.13
C PRO A 410 -10.35 32.28 2.04
N GLY A 411 -10.17 33.00 3.14
CA GLY A 411 -11.19 33.14 4.18
C GLY A 411 -11.20 32.03 5.24
N GLY A 412 -10.07 31.35 5.47
CA GLY A 412 -9.83 30.56 6.69
C GLY A 412 -10.56 29.22 6.76
N LYS A 413 -10.83 28.58 5.62
CA LYS A 413 -11.48 27.25 5.59
C LYS A 413 -10.56 26.21 5.00
N ALA A 414 -10.44 25.05 5.65
CA ALA A 414 -9.71 23.90 5.12
C ALA A 414 -10.10 23.60 3.66
N LEU A 415 -9.11 23.32 2.82
CA LEU A 415 -9.30 22.65 1.55
C LEU A 415 -9.80 21.22 1.83
N SER A 416 -10.64 20.66 0.95
CA SER A 416 -10.92 19.23 0.99
C SER A 416 -9.64 18.45 0.63
N ALA A 417 -9.30 17.37 1.33
CA ALA A 417 -8.06 16.61 1.12
C ALA A 417 -7.75 16.36 -0.36
N ARG A 418 -8.68 15.75 -1.10
CA ARG A 418 -8.54 15.53 -2.55
C ARG A 418 -8.26 16.81 -3.39
N LEU A 419 -8.75 17.98 -3.01
CA LEU A 419 -8.38 19.24 -3.70
C LEU A 419 -6.96 19.68 -3.31
N HIS A 420 -6.56 19.51 -2.05
CA HIS A 420 -5.18 19.78 -1.62
C HIS A 420 -4.19 18.83 -2.33
N ASP A 421 -4.48 17.54 -2.36
CA ASP A 421 -3.67 16.51 -3.03
C ASP A 421 -3.59 16.75 -4.54
N GLU A 422 -4.71 17.10 -5.19
CA GLU A 422 -4.71 17.47 -6.61
C GLU A 422 -3.89 18.75 -6.90
N LEU A 423 -3.79 19.69 -5.96
CA LEU A 423 -2.91 20.87 -6.08
C LEU A 423 -1.45 20.52 -5.79
N ALA A 424 -1.17 19.65 -4.81
CA ALA A 424 0.18 19.21 -4.47
C ALA A 424 0.88 18.50 -5.65
N VAL A 425 0.16 17.60 -6.35
CA VAL A 425 0.65 16.96 -7.58
C VAL A 425 0.88 17.99 -8.68
N GLN A 426 -0.10 18.88 -8.93
CA GLN A 426 0.02 19.91 -9.96
C GLN A 426 1.15 20.92 -9.67
N ARG A 427 1.48 21.16 -8.40
CA ARG A 427 2.66 21.92 -7.98
C ARG A 427 3.94 21.14 -8.30
N ARG A 428 4.06 19.87 -7.89
CA ARG A 428 5.22 19.02 -8.20
C ARG A 428 5.48 18.93 -9.70
N ASP A 429 4.43 18.83 -10.53
CA ASP A 429 4.57 18.84 -11.99
C ASP A 429 5.22 20.14 -12.51
N ILE A 430 5.00 21.29 -11.89
CA ILE A 430 5.64 22.57 -12.27
C ILE A 430 7.14 22.55 -11.94
N LEU A 431 7.52 22.03 -10.77
CA LEU A 431 8.93 21.88 -10.39
C LEU A 431 9.64 20.89 -11.34
N ALA A 432 9.03 19.74 -11.58
CA ALA A 432 9.50 18.73 -12.53
C ALA A 432 9.70 19.32 -13.93
N ALA A 433 8.70 20.01 -14.48
CA ALA A 433 8.78 20.66 -15.79
C ALA A 433 9.84 21.78 -15.87
N SER A 434 10.16 22.44 -14.75
CA SER A 434 11.17 23.50 -14.70
C SER A 434 12.60 22.93 -14.64
N ILE A 435 12.82 21.81 -13.95
CA ILE A 435 14.12 21.11 -13.90
C ILE A 435 14.56 20.62 -15.28
N LEU A 436 13.62 20.32 -16.19
CA LEU A 436 13.93 19.97 -17.58
C LEU A 436 14.70 21.06 -18.34
N GLY A 437 14.64 22.32 -17.87
CA GLY A 437 15.39 23.44 -18.43
C GLY A 437 16.83 23.57 -17.91
N ASP A 438 17.20 22.86 -16.84
CA ASP A 438 18.54 22.91 -16.23
C ASP A 438 19.08 21.51 -15.90
N PRO A 439 19.69 20.83 -16.88
CA PRO A 439 20.35 19.54 -16.66
C PRO A 439 21.56 19.59 -15.72
N ALA A 440 22.14 20.77 -15.46
CA ALA A 440 23.25 20.92 -14.52
C ALA A 440 22.74 20.91 -13.07
N LEU A 441 21.66 21.64 -12.77
CA LEU A 441 20.98 21.54 -11.47
C LEU A 441 20.38 20.14 -11.26
N ALA A 442 19.89 19.48 -12.32
CA ALA A 442 19.46 18.08 -12.25
C ALA A 442 20.63 17.13 -11.92
N LEU A 443 21.82 17.36 -12.48
CA LEU A 443 23.03 16.62 -12.15
C LEU A 443 23.46 16.86 -10.69
N ASP A 444 23.49 18.11 -10.24
CA ASP A 444 23.83 18.45 -8.85
C ASP A 444 22.85 17.83 -7.85
N TYR A 445 21.54 17.87 -8.12
CA TYR A 445 20.53 17.22 -7.28
C TYR A 445 20.68 15.68 -7.28
N MET A 446 20.93 15.06 -8.44
CA MET A 446 21.18 13.62 -8.51
C MET A 446 22.46 13.23 -7.75
N LEU A 447 23.53 14.02 -7.88
CA LEU A 447 24.80 13.79 -7.18
C LEU A 447 24.65 14.00 -5.65
N PHE A 448 23.85 14.98 -5.23
CA PHE A 448 23.51 15.20 -3.82
C PHE A 448 22.75 14.01 -3.22
N ALA A 449 21.68 13.56 -3.89
CA ALA A 449 20.92 12.36 -3.49
C ALA A 449 21.70 11.04 -3.62
N LEU A 450 22.86 11.06 -4.29
CA LEU A 450 23.83 9.96 -4.35
C LEU A 450 24.83 9.98 -3.17
N ALA A 451 25.18 11.18 -2.71
CA ALA A 451 26.33 11.44 -1.86
C ALA A 451 26.02 11.48 -0.35
N ASP A 452 24.76 11.67 0.05
CA ASP A 452 24.32 11.45 1.43
C ASP A 452 23.60 10.09 1.56
N PRO A 453 24.26 9.08 2.17
CA PRO A 453 23.74 7.72 2.25
C PRO A 453 23.04 7.40 3.57
N THR A 454 22.90 8.37 4.48
CA THR A 454 22.68 8.10 5.90
C THR A 454 21.29 7.55 6.23
N HIS A 455 20.27 7.87 5.43
CA HIS A 455 18.88 7.51 5.72
C HIS A 455 18.40 6.30 4.90
N PHE A 456 18.23 5.17 5.60
CA PHE A 456 17.60 3.91 5.16
C PHE A 456 18.14 3.19 3.91
N THR A 457 19.14 2.34 4.18
CA THR A 457 19.42 1.02 3.57
C THR A 457 20.29 0.90 2.31
N ARG A 458 21.57 0.59 2.57
CA ARG A 458 22.45 -0.34 1.82
C ARG A 458 22.75 -0.01 0.35
N TYR A 459 23.66 0.94 0.13
CA TYR A 459 24.27 1.16 -1.18
C TYR A 459 25.38 0.13 -1.50
N GLY A 460 25.01 -0.96 -2.19
CA GLY A 460 25.90 -1.50 -3.24
C GLY A 460 25.98 -0.53 -4.44
N THR A 461 24.91 0.24 -4.64
CA THR A 461 24.84 1.60 -5.19
C THR A 461 23.47 2.17 -4.77
N THR A 462 23.31 3.50 -4.68
CA THR A 462 22.21 4.18 -3.95
C THR A 462 21.21 4.95 -4.82
N LEU A 463 21.45 5.15 -6.13
CA LEU A 463 20.48 5.83 -7.01
C LEU A 463 19.09 5.17 -6.96
N ARG A 464 18.14 5.83 -6.28
CA ARG A 464 16.71 5.48 -6.28
C ARG A 464 15.87 6.63 -6.80
N ALA A 465 15.58 6.60 -8.10
CA ALA A 465 14.46 7.31 -8.69
C ALA A 465 13.21 6.41 -8.65
N ASN A 466 12.47 6.46 -7.54
CA ASN A 466 11.12 5.88 -7.52
C ASN A 466 10.22 6.66 -8.48
N HIS A 467 9.18 6.01 -9.02
CA HIS A 467 8.07 6.77 -9.62
C HIS A 467 7.25 7.43 -8.51
N PRO A 468 6.66 8.62 -8.73
CA PRO A 468 6.04 9.37 -7.65
C PRO A 468 4.89 8.59 -7.02
N GLN A 469 4.85 8.54 -5.69
CA GLN A 469 3.72 8.01 -4.90
C GLN A 469 2.49 8.94 -4.97
N ASP A 470 1.98 9.17 -6.18
CA ASP A 470 0.84 10.05 -6.40
C ASP A 470 -0.45 9.50 -5.75
N PRO A 471 -1.20 10.32 -4.98
CA PRO A 471 -2.52 9.96 -4.48
C PRO A 471 -3.47 9.51 -5.60
N GLN A 472 -4.47 8.66 -5.29
CA GLN A 472 -5.30 8.02 -6.31
C GLN A 472 -6.15 9.02 -7.12
N MET A 473 -5.60 9.46 -8.26
CA MET A 473 -6.21 10.47 -9.13
C MET A 473 -7.43 9.95 -9.93
N PRO A 474 -8.42 10.80 -10.22
CA PRO A 474 -9.49 10.51 -11.18
C PRO A 474 -8.95 10.51 -12.61
N LYS A 475 -9.43 9.58 -13.44
CA LYS A 475 -9.00 9.47 -14.86
C LYS A 475 -9.43 10.63 -15.76
N ASP A 476 -10.37 11.45 -15.31
CA ASP A 476 -10.98 12.54 -16.09
C ASP A 476 -10.43 13.93 -15.72
N GLN A 477 -9.26 14.01 -15.07
CA GLN A 477 -8.61 15.29 -14.75
C GLN A 477 -8.02 15.92 -16.04
N PRO A 478 -8.23 17.22 -16.30
CA PRO A 478 -7.61 17.90 -17.44
C PRO A 478 -6.10 18.02 -17.22
N ALA A 479 -5.31 17.66 -18.24
CA ALA A 479 -3.85 17.76 -18.20
C ALA A 479 -3.39 19.21 -18.00
N THR A 480 -2.36 19.43 -17.18
CA THR A 480 -1.75 20.75 -16.98
C THR A 480 -0.75 21.09 -18.09
N GLN A 481 -0.40 22.37 -18.23
CA GLN A 481 0.66 22.79 -19.15
C GLN A 481 2.02 22.19 -18.77
N ALA A 482 2.28 21.97 -17.47
CA ALA A 482 3.49 21.32 -16.99
C ALA A 482 3.53 19.83 -17.36
N GLN A 483 2.40 19.12 -17.20
CA GLN A 483 2.27 17.72 -17.64
C GLN A 483 2.45 17.57 -19.16
N GLN A 484 1.92 18.51 -19.95
CA GLN A 484 2.16 18.53 -21.40
C GLN A 484 3.64 18.78 -21.72
N ALA A 485 4.29 19.73 -21.06
CA ALA A 485 5.72 20.00 -21.26
C ALA A 485 6.62 18.79 -20.91
N ILE A 486 6.28 18.05 -19.85
CA ILE A 486 6.97 16.80 -19.47
C ILE A 486 6.74 15.71 -20.53
N ALA A 487 5.53 15.61 -21.08
CA ALA A 487 5.23 14.68 -22.16
C ALA A 487 5.98 15.03 -23.46
N ASP A 488 5.94 16.30 -23.88
CA ASP A 488 6.61 16.82 -25.08
C ASP A 488 8.14 16.60 -25.00
N ALA A 489 8.75 16.90 -23.84
CA ALA A 489 10.17 16.66 -23.60
C ALA A 489 10.53 15.17 -23.66
N ARG A 490 9.64 14.29 -23.17
CA ARG A 490 9.83 12.83 -23.21
C ARG A 490 9.63 12.24 -24.61
N GLU A 491 8.77 12.82 -25.43
CA GLU A 491 8.67 12.48 -26.87
C GLU A 491 9.90 12.99 -27.66
N GLY A 492 10.58 14.03 -27.18
CA GLY A 492 11.82 14.57 -27.76
C GLY A 492 13.10 13.77 -27.46
N LEU A 493 13.06 12.74 -26.60
CA LEU A 493 14.25 11.96 -26.22
C LEU A 493 14.69 10.96 -27.31
N ASP A 494 16.01 10.82 -27.50
CA ASP A 494 16.55 9.72 -28.29
C ASP A 494 16.31 8.37 -27.58
N THR A 495 15.47 7.55 -28.20
CA THR A 495 15.08 6.20 -27.77
C THR A 495 15.60 5.11 -28.70
N SER A 496 16.51 5.43 -29.64
CA SER A 496 17.10 4.47 -30.60
C SER A 496 17.76 3.26 -29.94
N TRP A 497 18.42 3.47 -28.80
CA TRP A 497 19.00 2.44 -27.93
C TRP A 497 17.97 1.40 -27.44
N THR A 498 16.67 1.73 -27.41
CA THR A 498 15.60 0.82 -26.96
C THR A 498 15.19 -0.22 -27.99
N GLN A 499 15.63 -0.10 -29.25
CA GLN A 499 15.22 -0.97 -30.37
C GLN A 499 15.81 -2.39 -30.27
N ALA A 500 16.88 -2.58 -29.49
CA ALA A 500 17.39 -3.91 -29.16
C ALA A 500 16.56 -4.59 -28.06
N SER A 501 16.34 -5.90 -28.20
CA SER A 501 15.67 -6.74 -27.19
C SER A 501 16.60 -7.26 -26.09
N ASP A 502 17.91 -7.25 -26.34
CA ASP A 502 18.95 -7.67 -25.41
C ASP A 502 19.42 -6.50 -24.52
N PRO A 503 19.47 -6.66 -23.18
CA PRO A 503 19.95 -5.63 -22.26
C PRO A 503 21.37 -5.11 -22.55
N VAL A 504 22.29 -5.95 -23.04
CA VAL A 504 23.69 -5.55 -23.28
C VAL A 504 23.80 -4.61 -24.48
N THR A 505 23.19 -4.97 -25.61
CA THR A 505 23.13 -4.11 -26.80
C THR A 505 22.37 -2.81 -26.53
N ARG A 506 21.32 -2.84 -25.69
CA ARG A 506 20.64 -1.61 -25.23
C ARG A 506 21.55 -0.70 -24.42
N PHE A 507 22.38 -1.26 -23.54
CA PHE A 507 23.32 -0.49 -22.73
C PHE A 507 24.42 0.14 -23.58
N GLU A 508 25.07 -0.61 -24.48
CA GLU A 508 26.07 -0.04 -25.40
C GLU A 508 25.45 0.99 -26.37
N GLY A 509 24.20 0.78 -26.81
CA GLY A 509 23.44 1.78 -27.55
C GLY A 509 23.19 3.08 -26.76
N PHE A 510 22.91 2.98 -25.45
CA PHE A 510 22.77 4.14 -24.57
C PHE A 510 24.11 4.85 -24.29
N ARG A 511 25.21 4.09 -24.15
CA ARG A 511 26.55 4.67 -24.02
C ARG A 511 26.99 5.46 -25.25
N ALA A 512 26.54 5.04 -26.43
CA ALA A 512 26.85 5.67 -27.72
C ALA A 512 26.05 6.96 -28.03
N LEU A 513 25.08 7.34 -27.19
CA LEU A 513 24.46 8.67 -27.24
C LEU A 513 25.50 9.77 -27.02
N ASP A 514 25.27 10.98 -27.52
CA ASP A 514 26.05 12.15 -27.13
C ASP A 514 25.70 12.63 -25.70
N ASP A 515 26.49 13.57 -25.18
CA ASP A 515 26.37 14.00 -23.78
C ASP A 515 25.18 14.95 -23.56
N ASP A 516 24.71 15.66 -24.58
CA ASP A 516 23.49 16.46 -24.53
C ASP A 516 22.25 15.55 -24.41
N ALA A 517 22.19 14.46 -25.19
CA ALA A 517 21.13 13.46 -25.10
C ALA A 517 21.13 12.74 -23.74
N LYS A 518 22.31 12.43 -23.18
CA LYS A 518 22.43 11.88 -21.82
C LYS A 518 21.97 12.89 -20.75
N ALA A 519 22.29 14.17 -20.91
CA ALA A 519 21.85 15.23 -20.01
C ALA A 519 20.32 15.42 -20.04
N ALA A 520 19.69 15.31 -21.23
CA ALA A 520 18.23 15.31 -21.35
C ALA A 520 17.58 14.09 -20.68
N TRP A 521 18.16 12.89 -20.85
CA TRP A 521 17.72 11.69 -20.13
C TRP A 521 17.84 11.84 -18.61
N LEU A 522 18.95 12.40 -18.12
CA LEU A 522 19.19 12.70 -16.70
C LEU A 522 18.13 13.67 -16.14
N ALA A 523 17.89 14.79 -16.82
CA ALA A 523 16.89 15.77 -16.39
C ALA A 523 15.47 15.16 -16.31
N ILE A 524 15.11 14.28 -17.25
CA ILE A 524 13.82 13.55 -17.23
C ILE A 524 13.76 12.49 -16.12
N VAL A 525 14.86 11.81 -15.79
CA VAL A 525 14.90 10.88 -14.64
C VAL A 525 14.66 11.64 -13.32
N VAL A 526 15.34 12.78 -13.12
CA VAL A 526 15.19 13.61 -11.91
C VAL A 526 13.79 14.25 -11.84
N ALA A 527 13.28 14.81 -12.94
CA ALA A 527 11.92 15.33 -13.00
C ALA A 527 10.86 14.24 -12.73
N SER A 528 11.16 12.97 -13.03
CA SER A 528 10.29 11.82 -12.77
C SER A 528 10.42 11.24 -11.36
N SER A 529 11.37 11.69 -10.52
CA SER A 529 11.56 11.16 -9.16
C SER A 529 11.03 12.05 -8.04
N LEU A 530 10.49 13.23 -8.36
CA LEU A 530 9.93 14.15 -7.37
C LEU A 530 8.55 13.67 -6.88
N GLU A 531 8.36 13.58 -5.58
CA GLU A 531 7.08 13.18 -4.97
C GLU A 531 6.23 14.40 -4.59
N ALA A 532 4.90 14.27 -4.62
CA ALA A 532 4.01 15.42 -4.40
C ALA A 532 3.96 15.89 -2.93
N LYS A 533 4.21 14.95 -2.00
CA LYS A 533 4.05 15.05 -0.55
C LYS A 533 4.97 14.03 0.11
N ASP A 534 5.43 14.30 1.33
CA ASP A 534 6.36 13.43 2.08
C ASP A 534 5.64 12.25 2.78
N ASP A 535 4.34 12.42 3.08
CA ASP A 535 3.41 11.34 3.47
C ASP A 535 2.03 11.60 2.86
N TYR A 536 1.24 10.54 2.70
CA TYR A 536 -0.15 10.57 2.28
C TYR A 536 -1.01 11.51 3.14
N ASN A 537 -0.79 11.57 4.45
CA ASN A 537 -1.53 12.43 5.39
C ASN A 537 -0.90 13.80 5.59
N SER A 538 0.30 14.06 5.04
CA SER A 538 0.96 15.36 5.16
C SER A 538 0.10 16.49 4.57
N VAL A 539 0.18 17.66 5.20
CA VAL A 539 -0.43 18.92 4.73
C VAL A 539 0.54 20.11 4.84
N LYS A 540 1.80 19.86 5.25
CA LYS A 540 2.93 20.80 5.12
C LYS A 540 3.48 20.72 3.70
N THR A 541 4.31 21.69 3.30
CA THR A 541 5.02 21.65 2.02
C THR A 541 6.50 21.28 2.20
N ASN A 542 7.00 20.37 1.37
CA ASN A 542 8.41 19.96 1.38
C ASN A 542 9.37 21.18 1.23
N PRO A 543 10.31 21.40 2.19
CA PRO A 543 11.22 22.56 2.15
C PRO A 543 12.20 22.54 0.98
N LEU A 544 12.68 21.36 0.59
CA LEU A 544 13.64 21.20 -0.51
C LEU A 544 12.99 21.55 -1.85
N HIS A 545 11.70 21.25 -2.05
CA HIS A 545 10.92 21.70 -3.21
C HIS A 545 10.79 23.23 -3.26
N ALA A 546 10.58 23.88 -2.11
CA ALA A 546 10.59 25.35 -2.04
C ALA A 546 11.98 25.93 -2.37
N ARG A 547 13.04 25.29 -1.90
CA ARG A 547 14.43 25.70 -2.20
C ARG A 547 14.80 25.52 -3.68
N LEU A 548 14.48 24.39 -4.29
CA LEU A 548 14.73 24.14 -5.72
C LEU A 548 13.95 25.12 -6.61
N ALA A 549 12.68 25.37 -6.29
CA ALA A 549 11.87 26.36 -7.00
C ALA A 549 12.40 27.80 -6.85
N SER A 550 13.01 28.13 -5.72
CA SER A 550 13.72 29.40 -5.51
C SER A 550 15.02 29.52 -6.31
N ILE A 551 15.70 28.42 -6.62
CA ILE A 551 16.91 28.42 -7.48
C ILE A 551 16.51 28.56 -8.95
N LEU A 552 15.43 27.90 -9.36
CA LEU A 552 14.86 27.91 -10.72
C LEU A 552 13.98 29.14 -11.03
N GLU A 553 13.93 30.13 -10.13
CA GLU A 553 13.08 31.35 -10.22
C GLU A 553 11.62 31.07 -10.65
N ILE A 554 11.03 29.98 -10.13
CA ILE A 554 9.71 29.49 -10.59
C ILE A 554 8.61 30.45 -10.13
N GLU A 555 7.88 30.99 -11.11
CA GLU A 555 6.57 31.63 -10.89
C GLU A 555 5.43 30.62 -11.16
N PRO A 556 4.75 30.06 -10.14
CA PRO A 556 3.66 29.08 -10.36
C PRO A 556 2.52 29.64 -11.22
N ALA A 557 2.31 30.96 -11.15
CA ALA A 557 1.34 31.71 -11.93
C ALA A 557 1.57 31.60 -13.46
N LYS A 558 2.80 31.40 -13.94
CA LYS A 558 3.06 31.20 -15.38
C LYS A 558 2.51 29.86 -15.89
N TRP A 559 2.57 28.83 -15.06
CA TRP A 559 2.25 27.45 -15.42
C TRP A 559 0.83 27.01 -15.04
N TRP A 560 0.23 27.63 -14.03
CA TRP A 560 -1.07 27.23 -13.47
C TRP A 560 -2.00 28.43 -13.25
N ARG A 561 -3.29 28.24 -13.58
CA ARG A 561 -4.34 29.24 -13.40
C ARG A 561 -5.60 28.61 -12.81
N PRO A 562 -6.31 29.32 -11.90
CA PRO A 562 -7.56 28.83 -11.36
C PRO A 562 -8.69 28.96 -12.40
N THR A 563 -9.46 27.90 -12.56
CA THR A 563 -10.63 27.78 -13.45
C THR A 563 -11.81 27.22 -12.66
N SER A 564 -13.01 27.24 -13.23
CA SER A 564 -14.18 26.58 -12.63
C SER A 564 -13.90 25.09 -12.38
N ALA A 565 -13.34 24.41 -13.37
CA ALA A 565 -13.05 22.98 -13.32
C ALA A 565 -12.00 22.60 -12.26
N ASN A 566 -10.85 23.28 -12.21
CA ASN A 566 -9.76 22.87 -11.31
C ASN A 566 -9.91 23.39 -9.87
N PHE A 567 -10.58 24.55 -9.64
CA PHE A 567 -10.60 25.20 -8.33
C PHE A 567 -11.95 25.85 -7.95
N PHE A 568 -12.51 26.75 -8.75
CA PHE A 568 -13.60 27.63 -8.29
C PHE A 568 -14.92 26.90 -8.00
N ASP A 569 -15.31 25.88 -8.77
CA ASP A 569 -16.50 25.06 -8.46
C ASP A 569 -16.26 24.05 -7.33
N ARG A 570 -15.03 23.94 -6.80
CA ARG A 570 -14.66 23.00 -5.74
C ARG A 570 -14.61 23.64 -4.35
N VAL A 571 -14.37 24.94 -4.27
CA VAL A 571 -14.38 25.72 -3.00
C VAL A 571 -15.77 26.23 -2.62
N SER A 572 -15.93 26.83 -1.43
CA SER A 572 -17.22 27.35 -0.96
C SER A 572 -17.56 28.73 -1.55
N LYS A 573 -18.85 29.12 -1.63
CA LYS A 573 -19.23 30.49 -2.04
C LYS A 573 -18.60 31.56 -1.12
N GLY A 574 -18.42 31.27 0.17
CA GLY A 574 -17.71 32.16 1.09
C GLY A 574 -16.24 32.36 0.69
N THR A 575 -15.57 31.27 0.30
CA THR A 575 -14.19 31.28 -0.19
C THR A 575 -14.04 32.13 -1.45
N LEU A 576 -14.97 32.01 -2.42
CA LEU A 576 -14.97 32.83 -3.63
C LEU A 576 -15.14 34.33 -3.32
N LEU A 577 -16.01 34.69 -2.36
CA LEU A 577 -16.20 36.08 -1.94
C LEU A 577 -15.00 36.62 -1.13
N ALA A 578 -14.35 35.80 -0.32
CA ALA A 578 -13.11 36.15 0.36
C ALA A 578 -11.97 36.40 -0.65
N LEU A 579 -11.83 35.54 -1.66
CA LEU A 579 -10.86 35.71 -2.75
C LEU A 579 -11.12 36.97 -3.59
N LEU A 580 -12.37 37.25 -3.95
CA LEU A 580 -12.74 38.51 -4.62
C LEU A 580 -12.46 39.75 -3.73
N THR A 581 -12.51 39.59 -2.40
CA THR A 581 -12.11 40.64 -1.44
C THR A 581 -10.59 40.81 -1.38
N GLN A 582 -9.82 39.71 -1.47
CA GLN A 582 -8.36 39.71 -1.50
C GLN A 582 -7.81 40.40 -2.76
N VAL A 583 -8.44 40.19 -3.93
CA VAL A 583 -7.91 40.62 -5.23
C VAL A 583 -8.48 41.97 -5.71
N GLY A 584 -9.70 42.34 -5.29
CA GLY A 584 -10.33 43.62 -5.70
C GLY A 584 -11.12 44.33 -4.59
N GLY A 585 -10.82 44.02 -3.33
CA GLY A 585 -11.44 44.64 -2.17
C GLY A 585 -12.91 44.30 -1.95
N ALA A 586 -13.46 44.78 -0.83
CA ALA A 586 -14.87 44.61 -0.49
C ALA A 586 -15.86 45.10 -1.59
N PRO A 587 -15.59 46.18 -2.37
CA PRO A 587 -16.49 46.60 -3.46
C PRO A 587 -16.64 45.55 -4.58
N LEU A 588 -15.59 44.79 -4.90
CA LEU A 588 -15.66 43.74 -5.91
C LEU A 588 -16.50 42.56 -5.40
N ALA A 589 -16.23 42.06 -4.19
CA ALA A 589 -16.98 40.98 -3.59
C ALA A 589 -18.48 41.32 -3.39
N ALA A 590 -18.79 42.58 -3.03
CA ALA A 590 -20.16 43.05 -2.86
C ALA A 590 -21.02 42.90 -4.13
N ARG A 591 -20.44 43.08 -5.34
CA ARG A 591 -21.13 42.89 -6.63
C ARG A 591 -21.65 41.46 -6.81
N TYR A 592 -20.95 40.47 -6.25
CA TYR A 592 -21.23 39.04 -6.42
C TYR A 592 -21.96 38.40 -5.23
N MET A 593 -22.18 39.15 -4.15
CA MET A 593 -22.81 38.65 -2.92
C MET A 593 -24.21 38.05 -3.17
N GLY A 594 -24.99 38.62 -4.10
CA GLY A 594 -26.32 38.12 -4.50
C GLY A 594 -26.32 36.98 -5.52
N SER A 595 -25.22 36.71 -6.23
CA SER A 595 -25.14 35.75 -7.34
C SER A 595 -25.11 34.28 -6.87
N LYS A 596 -25.44 33.33 -7.76
CA LYS A 596 -25.31 31.88 -7.50
C LYS A 596 -23.85 31.43 -7.62
N LYS A 597 -23.48 30.30 -6.99
CA LYS A 597 -22.08 29.82 -6.97
C LYS A 597 -21.47 29.69 -8.38
N GLY A 598 -22.14 29.01 -9.32
CA GLY A 598 -21.61 28.85 -10.68
C GLY A 598 -21.48 30.17 -11.45
N GLU A 599 -22.39 31.13 -11.24
CA GLU A 599 -22.30 32.48 -11.82
C GLU A 599 -21.04 33.20 -11.29
N ILE A 600 -20.73 33.04 -10.00
CA ILE A 600 -19.49 33.58 -9.38
C ILE A 600 -18.27 32.82 -9.92
N SER A 601 -18.30 31.50 -10.03
CA SER A 601 -17.20 30.67 -10.56
C SER A 601 -16.79 31.09 -11.97
N SER A 602 -17.75 31.19 -12.90
CA SER A 602 -17.47 31.62 -14.27
C SER A 602 -17.08 33.10 -14.39
N SER A 603 -17.47 33.95 -13.43
CA SER A 603 -16.97 35.33 -13.33
C SER A 603 -15.55 35.41 -12.77
N CYS A 604 -15.18 34.54 -11.82
CA CYS A 604 -13.82 34.41 -11.32
C CYS A 604 -12.89 33.89 -12.42
N GLU A 605 -13.27 32.84 -13.16
CA GLU A 605 -12.47 32.31 -14.27
C GLU A 605 -12.07 33.39 -15.28
N LYS A 606 -13.02 34.24 -15.70
CA LYS A 606 -12.76 35.36 -16.63
C LYS A 606 -11.91 36.48 -16.02
N LEU A 607 -11.98 36.67 -14.70
CA LEU A 607 -11.16 37.66 -14.00
C LEU A 607 -9.69 37.19 -13.90
N PHE A 608 -9.46 35.94 -13.48
CA PHE A 608 -8.13 35.37 -13.29
C PHE A 608 -7.48 34.91 -14.61
N ALA A 609 -8.25 34.75 -15.69
CA ALA A 609 -7.76 34.71 -17.08
C ALA A 609 -7.44 36.11 -17.66
N GLY A 610 -7.75 37.20 -16.95
CA GLY A 610 -7.52 38.57 -17.41
C GLY A 610 -8.47 39.06 -18.51
N GLU A 611 -9.54 38.33 -18.84
CA GLU A 611 -10.57 38.71 -19.82
C GLU A 611 -11.54 39.77 -19.28
N ALA A 612 -11.71 39.85 -17.95
CA ALA A 612 -12.62 40.79 -17.32
C ALA A 612 -12.15 42.24 -17.44
N ILE A 613 -13.10 43.17 -17.63
CA ILE A 613 -12.85 44.61 -17.60
C ILE A 613 -12.90 45.09 -16.15
N THR A 614 -11.73 45.22 -15.52
CA THR A 614 -11.53 45.74 -14.17
C THR A 614 -10.46 46.83 -14.13
N GLU A 615 -10.24 47.41 -12.95
CA GLU A 615 -9.08 48.25 -12.67
C GLU A 615 -7.78 47.46 -12.86
N ALA A 616 -6.70 48.14 -13.26
CA ALA A 616 -5.42 47.50 -13.63
C ALA A 616 -4.82 46.72 -12.45
N GLU A 617 -4.75 47.34 -11.27
CA GLU A 617 -4.26 46.72 -10.03
C GLU A 617 -5.02 45.43 -9.67
N THR A 618 -6.35 45.42 -9.81
CA THR A 618 -7.17 44.20 -9.64
C THR A 618 -6.86 43.12 -10.68
N LYS A 619 -6.60 43.51 -11.93
CA LYS A 619 -6.26 42.58 -13.01
C LYS A 619 -4.86 41.98 -12.80
N ASP A 620 -3.88 42.80 -12.45
CA ASP A 620 -2.51 42.36 -12.21
C ASP A 620 -2.43 41.49 -10.96
N ALA A 621 -3.17 41.82 -9.89
CA ALA A 621 -3.35 40.95 -8.73
C ALA A 621 -4.02 39.60 -9.08
N ALA A 622 -5.05 39.59 -9.94
CA ALA A 622 -5.68 38.35 -10.41
C ALA A 622 -4.73 37.50 -11.28
N LEU A 623 -3.84 38.15 -12.04
CA LEU A 623 -2.79 37.51 -12.85
C LEU A 623 -1.52 37.16 -12.04
N ALA A 624 -1.36 37.61 -10.81
CA ALA A 624 -0.32 37.15 -9.89
C ALA A 624 -0.80 35.99 -8.99
N TRP A 625 -2.11 35.89 -8.73
CA TRP A 625 -2.64 35.02 -7.68
C TRP A 625 -2.62 33.52 -8.01
N VAL A 626 -2.17 32.74 -7.02
CA VAL A 626 -2.36 31.29 -6.89
C VAL A 626 -2.73 30.93 -5.44
N PRO A 627 -3.42 29.80 -5.19
CA PRO A 627 -3.65 29.28 -3.84
C PRO A 627 -2.33 29.06 -3.09
N ASP A 628 -2.35 29.13 -1.76
CA ASP A 628 -1.14 28.95 -0.95
C ASP A 628 -0.56 27.53 -1.10
N ALA A 629 -1.41 26.51 -1.29
CA ALA A 629 -1.04 25.14 -1.69
C ALA A 629 -0.22 25.01 -3.00
N MET A 630 -0.24 26.03 -3.87
CA MET A 630 0.50 26.06 -5.14
C MET A 630 1.81 26.85 -5.03
N ARG A 631 2.19 27.32 -3.83
CA ARG A 631 3.38 28.15 -3.63
C ARG A 631 4.61 27.35 -3.21
N TYR A 632 5.74 28.04 -3.31
CA TYR A 632 7.06 27.61 -2.89
C TYR A 632 7.56 28.60 -1.83
N ASP A 633 6.89 28.62 -0.69
CA ASP A 633 7.30 29.46 0.43
C ASP A 633 8.30 28.69 1.30
N ILE A 634 9.44 29.31 1.58
CA ILE A 634 10.48 28.73 2.44
C ILE A 634 10.13 29.00 3.92
N ALA A 635 9.38 30.07 4.21
CA ALA A 635 9.04 30.45 5.57
C ALA A 635 7.88 29.64 6.19
N SER A 636 7.01 29.01 5.38
CA SER A 636 6.02 28.03 5.91
C SER A 636 6.62 26.64 6.11
N ALA A 637 7.74 26.34 5.45
CA ALA A 637 8.38 25.03 5.47
C ALA A 637 9.40 24.85 6.63
N LEU A 638 9.87 25.94 7.25
CA LEU A 638 10.88 25.97 8.33
C LEU A 638 10.28 26.24 9.73
N VAL A 639 8.98 25.97 9.94
CA VAL A 639 8.28 26.43 11.16
C VAL A 639 8.50 25.53 12.38
N ASP A 640 9.05 24.33 12.20
CA ASP A 640 9.43 23.42 13.29
C ASP A 640 10.87 22.89 13.08
N GLU A 641 11.85 23.47 13.78
CA GLU A 641 13.14 22.81 14.08
C GLU A 641 13.08 22.08 15.44
N SER A 642 11.94 22.14 16.14
CA SER A 642 11.70 21.54 17.46
C SER A 642 11.13 20.12 17.44
N ASP A 643 10.80 19.58 16.26
CA ASP A 643 10.34 18.19 16.06
C ASP A 643 11.49 17.23 15.64
N PHE A 644 12.75 17.65 15.80
CA PHE A 644 13.91 16.74 15.73
C PHE A 644 14.01 15.92 17.03
N ASP A 645 13.14 14.93 17.16
CA ASP A 645 13.25 13.90 18.19
C ASP A 645 14.37 12.91 17.81
N GLU A 646 15.54 13.02 18.45
CA GLU A 646 16.64 12.07 18.29
C GLU A 646 16.32 10.68 18.88
N GLY A 647 15.16 10.51 19.54
CA GLY A 647 14.74 9.27 20.20
C GLY A 647 14.31 8.11 19.31
N ASP A 648 14.02 8.34 18.02
CA ASP A 648 13.62 7.28 17.06
C ASP A 648 14.85 6.67 16.32
N LEU A 649 16.04 6.77 16.92
CA LEU A 649 17.20 5.95 16.59
C LEU A 649 16.97 4.49 17.02
N ASP A 650 16.25 3.75 16.19
CA ASP A 650 15.97 2.32 16.36
C ASP A 650 17.30 1.53 16.37
N ASP A 651 17.68 1.07 17.56
CA ASP A 651 19.01 0.52 17.89
C ASP A 651 19.18 -0.91 17.31
N GLU A 652 19.26 -1.04 15.98
CA GLU A 652 19.78 -2.25 15.32
C GLU A 652 21.29 -2.39 15.61
N ALA A 653 21.60 -2.76 16.86
CA ALA A 653 22.93 -3.10 17.32
C ALA A 653 23.51 -4.24 16.47
N PHE A 654 24.44 -3.88 15.58
CA PHE A 654 25.24 -4.84 14.82
C PHE A 654 26.28 -5.48 15.74
N ASP A 655 25.92 -6.62 16.33
CA ASP A 655 26.83 -7.47 17.08
C ASP A 655 27.87 -8.12 16.14
N GLU A 656 29.13 -7.69 16.24
CA GLU A 656 30.26 -8.28 15.50
C GLU A 656 30.69 -9.62 16.14
N GLY A 657 29.87 -10.64 15.94
CA GLY A 657 30.08 -12.00 16.48
C GLY A 657 30.82 -12.95 15.54
N GLU A 658 32.11 -13.17 15.85
CA GLU A 658 32.97 -14.28 15.40
C GLU A 658 33.31 -14.35 13.87
N GLY A 659 34.52 -14.73 13.46
CA GLY A 659 35.64 -15.30 14.21
C GLY A 659 36.00 -16.69 13.70
N ILE A 660 36.80 -16.76 12.63
CA ILE A 660 37.41 -18.03 12.18
C ILE A 660 38.92 -17.89 12.27
N GLU A 661 39.50 -18.65 13.19
CA GLU A 661 40.94 -18.76 13.41
C GLU A 661 41.63 -19.53 12.28
N THR A 662 42.81 -19.06 11.88
CA THR A 662 43.86 -19.93 11.34
C THR A 662 45.21 -19.47 11.91
N GLU A 663 45.73 -20.22 12.88
CA GLU A 663 47.03 -19.96 13.52
C GLU A 663 48.24 -20.22 12.60
N ASP A 664 49.38 -19.69 13.03
CA ASP A 664 50.77 -20.11 12.75
C ASP A 664 51.33 -20.11 11.30
N ALA A 665 52.19 -19.11 11.05
CA ALA A 665 53.57 -19.36 10.58
C ALA A 665 54.51 -18.19 10.97
N ASP A 666 55.69 -18.53 11.51
CA ASP A 666 56.68 -17.60 12.12
C ASP A 666 57.45 -16.66 11.17
N ASP A 667 58.16 -15.70 11.81
CA ASP A 667 59.43 -15.08 11.41
C ASP A 667 59.59 -14.38 10.03
N ALA A 668 59.85 -13.05 10.07
CA ALA A 668 61.22 -12.54 10.00
C ALA A 668 61.33 -10.99 10.07
N GLU A 669 62.50 -10.50 10.47
CA GLU A 669 62.90 -9.08 10.48
C GLU A 669 63.17 -8.53 9.07
N SER A 670 63.01 -7.21 8.86
CA SER A 670 64.12 -6.26 8.57
C SER A 670 63.81 -5.07 7.63
N ASP A 671 64.30 -3.91 8.06
CA ASP A 671 64.92 -2.80 7.33
C ASP A 671 64.27 -2.08 6.12
N HIS A 672 64.25 -0.75 6.26
CA HIS A 672 64.42 0.23 5.16
C HIS A 672 65.62 -0.11 4.25
N VAL A 673 65.56 0.32 2.98
CA VAL A 673 66.54 1.31 2.46
C VAL A 673 65.98 2.01 1.21
N ASP A 674 66.29 3.29 1.09
CA ASP A 674 66.04 4.15 -0.07
C ASP A 674 67.29 4.19 -0.98
N THR A 675 67.15 4.06 -2.30
CA THR A 675 68.17 4.62 -3.23
C THR A 675 67.69 4.85 -4.67
N GLN A 676 68.04 6.06 -5.12
CA GLN A 676 67.75 6.76 -6.38
C GLN A 676 68.40 6.18 -7.67
N ASP A 677 67.93 6.75 -8.80
CA ASP A 677 68.64 7.07 -10.05
C ASP A 677 69.21 5.99 -11.00
N ALA A 678 68.68 5.98 -12.25
CA ALA A 678 69.50 5.92 -13.47
C ALA A 678 68.76 6.46 -14.73
N VAL A 679 69.38 7.46 -15.36
CA VAL A 679 68.93 8.33 -16.48
C VAL A 679 68.75 7.64 -17.87
N LEU A 680 67.78 8.17 -18.64
CA LEU A 680 67.63 8.34 -20.12
C LEU A 680 68.87 8.10 -21.05
N PRO A 681 68.72 7.75 -22.36
CA PRO A 681 67.93 8.43 -23.43
C PRO A 681 66.90 7.52 -24.15
N ASP A 682 65.87 7.99 -24.88
CA ASP A 682 65.64 9.13 -25.81
C ASP A 682 66.00 8.86 -27.30
N ASP A 683 64.97 8.52 -28.08
CA ASP A 683 64.82 8.64 -29.55
C ASP A 683 63.33 8.28 -29.89
N GLY A 684 62.66 8.76 -30.96
CA GLY A 684 63.15 9.60 -32.05
C GLY A 684 62.12 9.90 -33.18
N THR A 685 60.84 10.18 -32.86
CA THR A 685 59.81 10.83 -33.74
C THR A 685 59.40 10.26 -35.13
N ALA A 686 58.08 10.05 -35.27
CA ALA A 686 57.17 10.49 -36.35
C ALA A 686 57.38 10.18 -37.86
N SER A 687 56.41 9.47 -38.45
CA SER A 687 55.71 9.72 -39.76
C SER A 687 54.45 8.82 -39.74
N ASP A 688 53.20 9.22 -40.04
CA ASP A 688 52.56 10.09 -41.04
C ASP A 688 52.24 9.38 -42.38
N GLU A 689 51.19 9.86 -43.07
CA GLU A 689 50.59 9.43 -44.35
C GLU A 689 49.69 8.17 -44.45
N THR A 690 48.38 8.44 -44.58
CA THR A 690 47.40 7.84 -45.54
C THR A 690 46.81 6.41 -45.39
N ASP A 691 45.50 6.41 -45.12
CA ASP A 691 44.45 5.50 -45.65
C ASP A 691 44.44 5.56 -47.22
N PRO A 692 43.97 4.56 -48.02
CA PRO A 692 42.95 3.58 -47.65
C PRO A 692 42.98 2.15 -48.27
N THR A 693 41.90 1.40 -48.00
CA THR A 693 41.23 0.35 -48.82
C THR A 693 41.66 -1.14 -48.83
N LEU A 694 40.67 -1.98 -48.47
CA LEU A 694 40.14 -3.19 -49.16
C LEU A 694 40.61 -4.63 -48.81
N ILE A 695 39.60 -5.45 -48.44
CA ILE A 695 39.38 -6.90 -48.68
C ILE A 695 40.03 -7.93 -47.71
N ALA A 696 39.29 -8.18 -46.62
CA ALA A 696 38.55 -9.42 -46.29
C ALA A 696 39.20 -10.84 -46.26
N ALA A 697 38.63 -11.66 -45.35
CA ALA A 697 38.84 -13.09 -45.04
C ALA A 697 40.13 -13.43 -44.28
N GLU A 698 40.13 -14.39 -43.34
CA GLU A 698 39.03 -15.26 -42.84
C GLU A 698 38.45 -14.80 -41.48
#